data_AF-A0A947QSX3-F1
#
_entry.id   AF-A0A947QSX3-F1
#
_cell.length_a   1.000
_cell.length_b   1.000
_cell.length_c   1.000
_cell.angle_alpha   90.00
_cell.angle_beta   90.00
_cell.angle_gamma   90.00
#
_symmetry.space_group_name_H-M   'P 1'
#
loop_
_entity.id
_entity.type
_entity.pdbx_description
1 polymer ?
#
loop_
_entity_poly.entity_id
_entity_poly.type
_entity_poly.pdbx_seq_one_letter_code
_entity_poly.pdbx_strand_id
1 'polypeptide(L)'
;MPESSSESFSTQQIQQARYRVAPLSVSRFTENLPLQENPEHLSNENVEDRCFAVLGYMEEYFRPSAGDTSKIQINGDISLRDLEAQLDDSFSSNKRVNAVRQVFTGASQNEVNNTTSDQTNNPDHRKEIKTKIGEILSHPQVREKFQEELAREVGFYQAARKPMKDVRDIDRVAGKLRQAIYTRYLSSKRDHGKLVQSTADQITQFQGKVDGLESTRKGIEQTASAETLGYLETQKLLEYKRQLRESRVVLTPSRIQLIDRIKREAIAGNKIFLVGSTGTGKTQLGIYVLNSLTGGYEIVNWHEGTTPRDLFGYRELWTGEDGNVQSAVRPGPIPRALERRVGYLGDEYTGGATRTQLAEKFMMGAKPGDQIQIPGFNGQVFDITENFITILTGNPKDERTKQREEMDPAILRELTGVEVSYMPASEMNDIILAKLIEENGVLKLGASELKYIEKLCKAAELMQKVHNRDFEGLKPEIKTALGIDPQGNTETTLNTNFLDPGTLFKLFSEWELAQARGQNFGEYMQSKLGEFVRDPKTLSTPEERKTLQKILSAFDLITNASGEIKVTINKPAEEKGYVLPSEMAGAVALSSENPMGTASSETTSSSEFQRDEEQSWRDKLKPASGSVFEIPELPRSIPLEALEKFANDTEHIGVRSIPKLDIGTPDDLRRMDVDDFLARIEERYPGLRVYESLSPAERDDHTVGRLLRKWYWEEVKSGKIDFPEIYNKGGWFVTEVMPKPMSRDTYDETMISAELGHTNRFNVTWDTAHGDIVRNKSEILSKLGLPSNLEVRMPTAAELNMLLNRMEVGTNTYEWTEDEYRDGGGPVRVLVGHSGPGGAARARWLRPSDSLGYVGFRVVVVLGT
;
A
#
# COMPACT_ATOMS: atom_id res chain seq x y z
N MET A 1 -39.42 -16.80 28.44
CA MET A 1 -39.50 -16.95 26.97
C MET A 1 -39.69 -15.57 26.37
N PRO A 2 -38.77 -15.08 25.53
CA PRO A 2 -39.00 -13.91 24.70
C PRO A 2 -39.21 -14.32 23.24
N GLU A 3 -40.13 -13.60 22.61
CA GLU A 3 -40.67 -13.80 21.27
C GLU A 3 -39.64 -13.52 20.17
N SER A 4 -39.65 -14.38 19.14
CA SER A 4 -38.79 -14.29 17.96
C SER A 4 -39.24 -13.17 17.02
N SER A 5 -38.49 -12.07 16.96
CA SER A 5 -38.61 -11.07 15.89
C SER A 5 -38.01 -11.62 14.59
N SER A 6 -38.86 -11.87 13.58
CA SER A 6 -38.42 -12.37 12.27
C SER A 6 -37.97 -11.23 11.35
N GLU A 7 -36.67 -10.94 11.30
CA GLU A 7 -36.12 -10.01 10.31
C GLU A 7 -36.19 -10.60 8.88
N SER A 8 -36.55 -9.75 7.91
CA SER A 8 -36.50 -10.05 6.47
C SER A 8 -35.16 -9.59 5.90
N PHE A 9 -34.34 -10.56 5.51
CA PHE A 9 -33.09 -10.33 4.79
C PHE A 9 -33.36 -9.88 3.35
N SER A 10 -32.53 -8.96 2.83
CA SER A 10 -32.58 -8.58 1.41
C SER A 10 -32.13 -9.74 0.51
N THR A 11 -32.54 -9.74 -0.76
CA THR A 11 -32.12 -10.73 -1.78
C THR A 11 -30.59 -10.85 -1.87
N GLN A 12 -29.86 -9.74 -1.63
CA GLN A 12 -28.40 -9.70 -1.51
C GLN A 12 -27.86 -10.43 -0.28
N GLN A 13 -28.52 -10.33 0.87
CA GLN A 13 -28.13 -11.05 2.10
C GLN A 13 -28.43 -12.56 1.99
N ILE A 14 -29.48 -12.94 1.25
CA ILE A 14 -29.81 -14.33 0.93
C ILE A 14 -28.80 -14.91 -0.07
N GLN A 15 -28.38 -14.14 -1.09
CA GLN A 15 -27.28 -14.51 -1.98
C GLN A 15 -25.98 -14.72 -1.21
N GLN A 16 -25.59 -13.77 -0.34
CA GLN A 16 -24.41 -13.88 0.54
C GLN A 16 -24.49 -15.09 1.49
N ALA A 17 -25.67 -15.48 1.96
CA ALA A 17 -25.85 -16.66 2.80
C ALA A 17 -25.67 -17.97 2.02
N ARG A 18 -25.98 -18.01 0.71
CA ARG A 18 -25.81 -19.21 -0.13
C ARG A 18 -24.38 -19.40 -0.63
N TYR A 19 -23.66 -18.31 -0.95
CA TYR A 19 -22.22 -18.38 -1.27
C TYR A 19 -21.40 -18.94 -0.09
N ARG A 20 -21.86 -18.73 1.16
CA ARG A 20 -21.28 -19.30 2.40
C ARG A 20 -21.57 -20.79 2.61
N VAL A 21 -22.38 -21.42 1.76
CA VAL A 21 -22.82 -22.82 1.93
C VAL A 21 -22.64 -23.56 0.60
N ALA A 22 -21.93 -23.00 -0.38
CA ALA A 22 -21.80 -23.61 -1.71
C ALA A 22 -21.25 -25.03 -1.63
N PRO A 23 -20.10 -25.32 -0.97
CA PRO A 23 -19.61 -26.70 -0.86
C PRO A 23 -20.61 -27.65 -0.16
N LEU A 24 -21.28 -27.16 0.89
CA LEU A 24 -22.25 -27.94 1.67
C LEU A 24 -23.58 -28.18 0.92
N SER A 25 -24.02 -27.22 0.11
CA SER A 25 -25.23 -27.32 -0.72
C SER A 25 -24.98 -28.22 -1.93
N VAL A 26 -23.77 -28.13 -2.49
CA VAL A 26 -23.26 -28.98 -3.57
C VAL A 26 -23.21 -30.45 -3.10
N SER A 27 -22.62 -30.72 -1.94
CA SER A 27 -22.55 -32.08 -1.35
C SER A 27 -23.94 -32.70 -1.15
N ARG A 28 -24.87 -31.98 -0.50
CA ARG A 28 -26.25 -32.45 -0.31
C ARG A 28 -26.99 -32.70 -1.62
N PHE A 29 -26.72 -31.92 -2.66
CA PHE A 29 -27.35 -32.11 -3.96
C PHE A 29 -26.83 -33.39 -4.65
N THR A 30 -25.52 -33.63 -4.62
CA THR A 30 -24.92 -34.83 -5.21
C THR A 30 -25.33 -36.13 -4.52
N GLU A 31 -25.57 -36.11 -3.21
CA GLU A 31 -26.07 -37.27 -2.46
C GLU A 31 -27.49 -37.71 -2.88
N ASN A 32 -28.28 -36.80 -3.47
CA ASN A 32 -29.69 -37.02 -3.81
C ASN A 32 -29.94 -37.18 -5.34
N LEU A 33 -28.89 -37.47 -6.12
CA LEU A 33 -28.97 -37.65 -7.57
C LEU A 33 -29.15 -39.14 -7.94
N PRO A 34 -30.22 -39.51 -8.68
CA PRO A 34 -30.34 -40.86 -9.24
C PRO A 34 -29.33 -41.02 -10.39
N LEU A 35 -28.48 -42.04 -10.33
CA LEU A 35 -27.41 -42.29 -11.31
C LEU A 35 -27.56 -43.67 -11.96
N GLN A 36 -27.26 -43.74 -13.26
CA GLN A 36 -27.18 -44.97 -14.04
C GLN A 36 -25.74 -45.08 -14.56
N GLU A 37 -25.03 -46.19 -14.35
CA GLU A 37 -23.59 -46.25 -14.60
C GLU A 37 -23.21 -46.24 -16.09
N ASN A 38 -22.23 -45.42 -16.44
CA ASN A 38 -21.59 -45.43 -17.76
C ASN A 38 -20.14 -45.98 -17.64
N PRO A 39 -19.84 -47.16 -18.20
CA PRO A 39 -18.54 -47.82 -18.05
C PRO A 39 -17.43 -47.29 -18.98
N GLU A 40 -17.68 -46.24 -19.76
CA GLU A 40 -16.68 -45.63 -20.65
C GLU A 40 -15.52 -45.01 -19.86
N HIS A 41 -14.29 -45.45 -20.17
CA HIS A 41 -13.06 -44.98 -19.55
C HIS A 41 -12.59 -43.66 -20.18
N LEU A 42 -12.33 -42.67 -19.35
CA LEU A 42 -11.93 -41.32 -19.75
C LEU A 42 -10.43 -41.08 -19.47
N SER A 43 -9.82 -40.14 -20.20
CA SER A 43 -8.49 -39.62 -19.86
C SER A 43 -8.57 -38.71 -18.62
N ASN A 44 -7.46 -38.50 -17.91
CA ASN A 44 -7.42 -37.62 -16.73
C ASN A 44 -7.91 -36.20 -17.04
N GLU A 45 -7.55 -35.66 -18.21
CA GLU A 45 -8.00 -34.35 -18.71
C GLU A 45 -9.53 -34.32 -18.91
N ASN A 46 -10.09 -35.34 -19.58
CA ASN A 46 -11.54 -35.46 -19.76
C ASN A 46 -12.30 -35.63 -18.43
N VAL A 47 -11.68 -36.30 -17.45
CA VAL A 47 -12.25 -36.44 -16.10
C VAL A 47 -12.30 -35.08 -15.41
N GLU A 48 -11.24 -34.26 -15.53
CA GLU A 48 -11.19 -32.90 -14.99
C GLU A 48 -12.24 -31.99 -15.62
N ASP A 49 -12.25 -31.90 -16.95
CA ASP A 49 -13.21 -31.08 -17.71
C ASP A 49 -14.66 -31.39 -17.33
N ARG A 50 -14.96 -32.67 -17.10
CA ARG A 50 -16.28 -33.12 -16.68
C ARG A 50 -16.58 -32.79 -15.22
N CYS A 51 -15.62 -32.89 -14.30
CA CYS A 51 -15.79 -32.43 -12.91
C CYS A 51 -16.14 -30.93 -12.87
N PHE A 52 -15.54 -30.12 -13.74
CA PHE A 52 -15.89 -28.70 -13.85
C PHE A 52 -17.24 -28.44 -14.48
N ALA A 53 -17.61 -29.19 -15.52
CA ALA A 53 -18.91 -29.06 -16.13
C ALA A 53 -20.00 -29.25 -15.07
N VAL A 54 -19.81 -30.19 -14.13
CA VAL A 54 -20.66 -30.34 -12.95
C VAL A 54 -20.70 -29.05 -12.12
N LEU A 55 -19.58 -28.44 -11.76
CA LEU A 55 -19.56 -27.18 -11.00
C LEU A 55 -20.28 -26.03 -11.72
N GLY A 56 -20.10 -25.88 -13.03
CA GLY A 56 -20.76 -24.85 -13.83
C GLY A 56 -22.28 -25.06 -13.91
N TYR A 57 -22.72 -26.29 -14.17
CA TYR A 57 -24.14 -26.63 -14.12
C TYR A 57 -24.74 -26.46 -12.73
N MET A 58 -23.97 -26.72 -11.67
CA MET A 58 -24.42 -26.51 -10.29
C MET A 58 -24.56 -25.02 -9.97
N GLU A 59 -23.64 -24.17 -10.43
CA GLU A 59 -23.78 -22.72 -10.31
C GLU A 59 -25.06 -22.21 -10.96
N GLU A 60 -25.37 -22.68 -12.17
CA GLU A 60 -26.61 -22.37 -12.87
C GLU A 60 -27.84 -22.89 -12.11
N TYR A 61 -27.77 -24.11 -11.58
CA TYR A 61 -28.84 -24.73 -10.80
C TYR A 61 -29.18 -23.95 -9.51
N PHE A 62 -28.15 -23.46 -8.81
CA PHE A 62 -28.30 -22.74 -7.54
C PHE A 62 -28.54 -21.23 -7.70
N ARG A 63 -28.49 -20.69 -8.93
CA ARG A 63 -28.75 -19.28 -9.21
C ARG A 63 -30.19 -18.91 -8.75
N PRO A 64 -30.35 -17.90 -7.88
CA PRO A 64 -31.68 -17.51 -7.41
C PRO A 64 -32.49 -16.93 -8.57
N SER A 65 -33.79 -17.23 -8.58
CA SER A 65 -34.76 -16.53 -9.42
C SER A 65 -34.80 -15.06 -8.98
N ALA A 66 -35.01 -14.14 -9.92
CA ALA A 66 -35.07 -12.70 -9.66
C ALA A 66 -36.22 -12.25 -8.72
N GLY A 67 -36.87 -13.15 -7.99
CA GLY A 67 -37.98 -12.85 -7.08
C GLY A 67 -38.11 -13.70 -5.81
N ASP A 68 -37.22 -14.66 -5.53
CA ASP A 68 -37.45 -15.59 -4.40
C ASP A 68 -36.65 -15.20 -3.13
N THR A 69 -37.35 -14.58 -2.19
CA THR A 69 -36.87 -14.09 -0.88
C THR A 69 -37.12 -15.14 0.21
N SER A 70 -36.51 -16.31 0.13
CA SER A 70 -36.61 -17.30 1.23
C SER A 70 -35.58 -17.03 2.34
N LYS A 71 -36.10 -16.72 3.56
CA LYS A 71 -35.36 -16.48 4.81
C LYS A 71 -34.62 -17.76 5.27
N ILE A 72 -33.33 -17.65 5.57
CA ILE A 72 -32.55 -18.69 6.28
C ILE A 72 -32.20 -18.15 7.68
N GLN A 73 -32.56 -18.90 8.73
CA GLN A 73 -32.22 -18.59 10.13
C GLN A 73 -30.94 -19.33 10.56
N ILE A 74 -30.03 -18.64 11.24
CA ILE A 74 -28.90 -19.23 11.97
C ILE A 74 -28.85 -18.57 13.36
N ASN A 75 -29.01 -19.36 14.43
CA ASN A 75 -29.03 -18.92 15.83
C ASN A 75 -27.60 -18.65 16.39
N GLY A 76 -27.50 -17.69 17.33
CA GLY A 76 -26.30 -17.11 17.97
C GLY A 76 -25.52 -18.03 18.93
N ASP A 77 -24.47 -17.59 19.66
CA ASP A 77 -24.16 -16.31 20.34
C ASP A 77 -22.62 -16.01 20.31
N ILE A 78 -22.02 -14.82 20.54
CA ILE A 78 -22.18 -13.75 21.55
C ILE A 78 -21.94 -12.35 20.91
N SER A 79 -22.49 -11.31 21.55
CA SER A 79 -22.97 -10.04 20.99
C SER A 79 -21.90 -8.96 20.72
N LEU A 80 -21.61 -8.77 19.43
CA LEU A 80 -21.26 -7.50 18.78
C LEU A 80 -22.44 -6.48 18.82
N ARG A 81 -23.64 -6.91 19.25
CA ARG A 81 -24.84 -6.06 19.33
C ARG A 81 -24.72 -4.99 20.41
N ASP A 82 -23.96 -5.24 21.47
CA ASP A 82 -23.74 -4.26 22.54
C ASP A 82 -22.83 -3.10 22.07
N LEU A 83 -21.94 -3.37 21.10
CA LEU A 83 -21.15 -2.35 20.41
C LEU A 83 -21.95 -1.66 19.30
N GLU A 84 -22.79 -2.38 18.56
CA GLU A 84 -23.71 -1.80 17.55
C GLU A 84 -24.73 -0.84 18.19
N ALA A 85 -25.34 -1.21 19.32
CA ALA A 85 -26.32 -0.37 20.01
C ALA A 85 -25.69 0.96 20.50
N GLN A 86 -24.45 0.93 20.97
CA GLN A 86 -23.73 2.14 21.39
C GLN A 86 -23.34 3.05 20.21
N LEU A 87 -23.08 2.48 19.03
CA LEU A 87 -22.76 3.23 17.82
C LEU A 87 -24.02 3.83 17.18
N ASP A 88 -25.12 3.08 17.11
CA ASP A 88 -26.39 3.52 16.51
C ASP A 88 -27.08 4.64 17.33
N ASP A 89 -26.96 4.62 18.67
CA ASP A 89 -27.41 5.74 19.52
C ASP A 89 -26.62 7.03 19.23
N SER A 90 -25.36 6.91 18.81
CA SER A 90 -24.53 8.08 18.45
C SER A 90 -24.87 8.67 17.08
N PHE A 91 -25.42 7.86 16.16
CA PHE A 91 -25.82 8.28 14.81
C PHE A 91 -27.26 8.83 14.73
N SER A 92 -28.11 8.50 15.72
CA SER A 92 -29.54 8.83 15.72
C SER A 92 -29.87 10.28 16.11
N SER A 93 -28.87 11.08 16.51
CA SER A 93 -29.07 12.47 16.92
C SER A 93 -29.23 13.47 15.76
N ASN A 94 -29.09 13.06 14.49
CA ASN A 94 -29.38 13.89 13.32
C ASN A 94 -30.56 13.36 12.48
N LYS A 95 -31.77 13.63 12.94
CA LYS A 95 -33.02 13.42 12.20
C LYS A 95 -33.06 14.29 10.94
N ARG A 96 -32.62 13.78 9.79
CA ARG A 96 -33.06 14.27 8.44
C ARG A 96 -32.75 13.38 7.23
N VAL A 97 -32.15 12.20 7.38
CA VAL A 97 -31.74 11.37 6.21
C VAL A 97 -32.85 10.44 5.68
N ASN A 98 -33.89 10.14 6.46
CA ASN A 98 -34.98 9.25 6.01
C ASN A 98 -36.00 9.90 5.05
N ALA A 99 -35.99 11.22 4.88
CA ALA A 99 -36.91 11.90 3.97
C ALA A 99 -36.42 11.93 2.50
N VAL A 100 -35.12 11.69 2.24
CA VAL A 100 -34.53 11.78 0.89
C VAL A 100 -34.73 10.48 0.11
N ARG A 101 -34.86 9.33 0.80
CA ARG A 101 -35.03 8.02 0.14
C ARG A 101 -36.41 7.82 -0.51
N GLN A 102 -37.43 8.56 -0.07
CA GLN A 102 -38.80 8.49 -0.62
C GLN A 102 -39.04 9.41 -1.82
N VAL A 103 -38.13 10.33 -2.14
CA VAL A 103 -38.26 11.24 -3.29
C VAL A 103 -37.61 10.66 -4.56
N PHE A 104 -36.69 9.70 -4.42
CA PHE A 104 -35.93 9.12 -5.55
C PHE A 104 -36.60 7.94 -6.27
N THR A 105 -37.72 7.40 -5.78
CA THR A 105 -38.45 6.32 -6.49
C THR A 105 -39.58 6.84 -7.37
N GLY A 106 -39.47 8.07 -7.88
CA GLY A 106 -40.35 8.62 -8.90
C GLY A 106 -40.26 7.84 -10.20
N ALA A 107 -40.95 6.70 -10.27
CA ALA A 107 -41.25 5.97 -11.47
C ALA A 107 -42.77 5.83 -11.57
N SER A 108 -43.37 6.74 -12.32
CA SER A 108 -44.72 6.61 -12.86
C SER A 108 -44.79 5.33 -13.69
N GLN A 109 -45.81 4.51 -13.43
CA GLN A 109 -46.20 3.40 -14.28
C GLN A 109 -46.61 3.96 -15.66
N ASN A 110 -45.98 3.49 -16.74
CA ASN A 110 -46.65 2.88 -17.89
C ASN A 110 -45.69 2.62 -19.09
N GLU A 111 -45.81 1.40 -19.61
CA GLU A 111 -45.66 0.94 -21.00
C GLU A 111 -44.27 0.91 -21.68
N VAL A 112 -43.66 -0.29 -21.85
CA VAL A 112 -43.66 -1.17 -23.08
C VAL A 112 -42.45 -0.82 -24.00
N ASN A 113 -41.54 -1.69 -24.47
CA ASN A 113 -41.49 -3.15 -24.59
C ASN A 113 -40.07 -3.69 -24.90
N ASN A 114 -39.88 -4.96 -24.54
CA ASN A 114 -39.16 -6.06 -25.23
C ASN A 114 -37.66 -5.94 -25.59
N THR A 115 -36.84 -6.69 -24.84
CA THR A 115 -35.92 -7.69 -25.43
C THR A 115 -35.51 -8.75 -24.40
N THR A 116 -35.87 -10.01 -24.67
CA THR A 116 -35.36 -11.27 -24.07
C THR A 116 -35.36 -11.37 -22.54
N SER A 117 -36.53 -11.70 -21.99
CA SER A 117 -36.68 -12.23 -20.64
C SER A 117 -36.03 -13.61 -20.50
N ASP A 118 -35.20 -13.74 -19.47
CA ASP A 118 -34.55 -14.94 -18.91
C ASP A 118 -35.31 -16.27 -19.07
N GLN A 119 -34.74 -17.20 -19.84
CA GLN A 119 -35.13 -18.62 -19.89
C GLN A 119 -34.70 -19.43 -18.64
N THR A 120 -33.94 -18.82 -17.72
CA THR A 120 -33.34 -19.49 -16.55
C THR A 120 -34.35 -19.89 -15.45
N ASN A 121 -35.63 -19.53 -15.60
CA ASN A 121 -36.69 -19.77 -14.61
C ASN A 121 -37.70 -20.88 -14.98
N ASN A 122 -37.46 -21.68 -16.03
CA ASN A 122 -38.33 -22.81 -16.34
C ASN A 122 -38.00 -23.99 -15.39
N PRO A 123 -38.96 -24.56 -14.62
CA PRO A 123 -38.74 -25.82 -13.89
C PRO A 123 -38.24 -26.96 -14.81
N ASP A 124 -38.58 -26.92 -16.10
CA ASP A 124 -38.01 -27.85 -17.09
C ASP A 124 -36.52 -27.61 -17.34
N HIS A 125 -36.05 -26.36 -17.28
CA HIS A 125 -34.62 -26.00 -17.43
C HIS A 125 -33.79 -26.47 -16.23
N ARG A 126 -34.28 -26.25 -15.01
CA ARG A 126 -33.63 -26.81 -13.80
C ARG A 126 -33.60 -28.34 -13.80
N LYS A 127 -34.64 -28.97 -14.37
CA LYS A 127 -34.68 -30.43 -14.56
C LYS A 127 -33.67 -30.86 -15.62
N GLU A 128 -33.54 -30.14 -16.72
CA GLU A 128 -32.54 -30.39 -17.77
C GLU A 128 -31.11 -30.27 -17.22
N ILE A 129 -30.81 -29.22 -16.46
CA ILE A 129 -29.51 -29.06 -15.78
C ILE A 129 -29.24 -30.23 -14.83
N LYS A 130 -30.24 -30.63 -14.03
CA LYS A 130 -30.10 -31.78 -13.12
C LYS A 130 -29.84 -33.09 -13.89
N THR A 131 -30.47 -33.28 -15.05
CA THR A 131 -30.20 -34.42 -15.93
C THR A 131 -28.76 -34.38 -16.45
N LYS A 132 -28.29 -33.23 -16.97
CA LYS A 132 -26.91 -33.07 -17.45
C LYS A 132 -25.87 -33.35 -16.36
N ILE A 133 -26.11 -32.90 -15.13
CA ILE A 133 -25.24 -33.22 -13.99
C ILE A 133 -25.23 -34.74 -13.73
N GLY A 134 -26.41 -35.38 -13.75
CA GLY A 134 -26.54 -36.84 -13.58
C GLY A 134 -25.84 -37.64 -14.69
N GLU A 135 -25.93 -37.18 -15.94
CA GLU A 135 -25.23 -37.76 -17.08
C GLU A 135 -23.71 -37.67 -16.91
N ILE A 136 -23.18 -36.54 -16.44
CA ILE A 136 -21.74 -36.40 -16.23
C ILE A 136 -21.25 -37.28 -15.07
N LEU A 137 -21.98 -37.30 -13.95
CA LEU A 137 -21.68 -38.12 -12.77
C LEU A 137 -22.01 -39.62 -12.95
N SER A 138 -22.55 -40.01 -14.10
CA SER A 138 -22.73 -41.42 -14.47
C SER A 138 -21.41 -42.15 -14.67
N HIS A 139 -20.33 -41.43 -15.01
CA HIS A 139 -18.98 -41.96 -15.16
C HIS A 139 -18.32 -42.11 -13.79
N PRO A 140 -17.94 -43.34 -13.37
CA PRO A 140 -17.38 -43.58 -12.04
C PRO A 140 -16.12 -42.76 -11.74
N GLN A 141 -15.20 -42.62 -12.72
CA GLN A 141 -13.96 -41.85 -12.58
C GLN A 141 -14.20 -40.37 -12.26
N VAL A 142 -15.24 -39.77 -12.86
CA VAL A 142 -15.63 -38.37 -12.62
C VAL A 142 -16.28 -38.24 -11.25
N ARG A 143 -17.19 -39.16 -10.94
CA ARG A 143 -17.94 -39.13 -9.67
C ARG A 143 -17.02 -39.30 -8.47
N GLU A 144 -16.11 -40.28 -8.49
CA GLU A 144 -15.19 -40.57 -7.39
C GLU A 144 -14.26 -39.37 -7.15
N LYS A 145 -13.60 -38.87 -8.21
CA LYS A 145 -12.72 -37.69 -8.12
C LYS A 145 -13.48 -36.46 -7.60
N PHE A 146 -14.66 -36.18 -8.16
CA PHE A 146 -15.48 -35.04 -7.75
C PHE A 146 -15.91 -35.14 -6.28
N GLN A 147 -16.35 -36.32 -5.83
CA GLN A 147 -16.77 -36.53 -4.44
C GLN A 147 -15.59 -36.41 -3.46
N GLU A 148 -14.42 -36.94 -3.82
CA GLU A 148 -13.22 -36.82 -3.00
C GLU A 148 -12.72 -35.38 -2.87
N GLU A 149 -12.70 -34.61 -3.96
CA GLU A 149 -12.32 -33.19 -3.93
C GLU A 149 -13.36 -32.36 -3.18
N LEU A 150 -14.65 -32.61 -3.43
CA LEU A 150 -15.73 -31.92 -2.73
C LEU A 150 -15.71 -32.18 -1.22
N ALA A 151 -15.50 -33.43 -0.80
CA ALA A 151 -15.42 -33.78 0.62
C ALA A 151 -14.23 -33.09 1.31
N ARG A 152 -13.08 -33.01 0.62
CA ARG A 152 -11.90 -32.27 1.10
C ARG A 152 -12.18 -30.78 1.22
N GLU A 153 -12.72 -30.15 0.16
CA GLU A 153 -13.06 -28.73 0.17
C GLU A 153 -14.10 -28.38 1.23
N VAL A 154 -15.11 -29.25 1.46
CA VAL A 154 -16.06 -29.07 2.56
C VAL A 154 -15.35 -29.07 3.92
N GLY A 155 -14.40 -29.98 4.14
CA GLY A 155 -13.59 -30.03 5.35
C GLY A 155 -12.77 -28.76 5.56
N PHE A 156 -12.04 -28.32 4.53
CA PHE A 156 -11.24 -27.09 4.58
C PHE A 156 -12.11 -25.85 4.78
N TYR A 157 -13.25 -25.75 4.08
CA TYR A 157 -14.20 -24.67 4.24
C TYR A 157 -14.73 -24.60 5.68
N GLN A 158 -15.07 -25.74 6.30
CA GLN A 158 -15.54 -25.78 7.68
C GLN A 158 -14.51 -25.24 8.67
N ALA A 159 -13.22 -25.57 8.46
CA ALA A 159 -12.12 -25.04 9.25
C ALA A 159 -11.91 -23.52 9.02
N ALA A 160 -11.97 -23.08 7.76
CA ALA A 160 -11.76 -21.69 7.37
C ALA A 160 -12.94 -20.76 7.70
N ARG A 161 -14.15 -21.32 7.92
CA ARG A 161 -15.39 -20.55 8.10
C ARG A 161 -15.31 -19.50 9.21
N LYS A 162 -14.71 -19.83 10.35
CA LYS A 162 -14.56 -18.90 11.47
C LYS A 162 -13.54 -17.78 11.13
N PRO A 163 -12.29 -18.09 10.75
CA PRO A 163 -11.34 -17.09 10.25
C PRO A 163 -11.91 -16.16 9.17
N MET A 164 -12.57 -16.70 8.14
CA MET A 164 -13.21 -15.93 7.07
C MET A 164 -14.25 -14.94 7.60
N LYS A 165 -15.10 -15.40 8.53
CA LYS A 165 -16.09 -14.55 9.18
C LYS A 165 -15.42 -13.44 9.97
N ASP A 166 -14.41 -13.77 10.75
CA ASP A 166 -13.71 -12.82 11.62
C ASP A 166 -13.01 -11.74 10.80
N VAL A 167 -12.27 -12.11 9.74
CA VAL A 167 -11.61 -11.15 8.83
C VAL A 167 -12.63 -10.25 8.13
N ARG A 168 -13.73 -10.80 7.63
CA ARG A 168 -14.79 -9.99 6.99
C ARG A 168 -15.42 -9.01 7.98
N ASP A 169 -15.68 -9.46 9.19
CA ASP A 169 -16.30 -8.63 10.21
C ASP A 169 -15.32 -7.52 10.65
N ILE A 170 -14.02 -7.83 10.75
CA ILE A 170 -12.94 -6.85 10.94
C ILE A 170 -12.95 -5.80 9.83
N ASP A 171 -12.87 -6.20 8.55
CA ASP A 171 -12.81 -5.26 7.42
C ASP A 171 -14.04 -4.34 7.39
N ARG A 172 -15.22 -4.91 7.66
CA ARG A 172 -16.48 -4.16 7.74
C ARG A 172 -16.47 -3.14 8.88
N VAL A 173 -16.00 -3.52 10.07
CA VAL A 173 -15.95 -2.62 11.24
C VAL A 173 -14.88 -1.56 11.07
N ALA A 174 -13.68 -1.93 10.62
CA ALA A 174 -12.59 -1.01 10.35
C ALA A 174 -13.02 0.05 9.33
N GLY A 175 -13.69 -0.35 8.24
CA GLY A 175 -14.25 0.57 7.26
C GLY A 175 -15.24 1.58 7.87
N LYS A 176 -16.17 1.12 8.73
CA LYS A 176 -17.11 2.00 9.45
C LYS A 176 -16.42 2.93 10.45
N LEU A 177 -15.42 2.45 11.19
CA LEU A 177 -14.66 3.26 12.15
C LEU A 177 -13.87 4.35 11.44
N ARG A 178 -13.21 4.03 10.32
CA ARG A 178 -12.54 5.02 9.46
C ARG A 178 -13.51 6.10 9.00
N GLN A 179 -14.72 5.70 8.56
CA GLN A 179 -15.77 6.64 8.21
C GLN A 179 -16.23 7.49 9.41
N ALA A 180 -16.38 6.90 10.59
CA ALA A 180 -16.82 7.60 11.80
C ALA A 180 -15.78 8.58 12.35
N ILE A 181 -14.50 8.20 12.40
CA ILE A 181 -13.35 9.08 12.70
C ILE A 181 -13.44 10.32 11.83
N TYR A 182 -13.63 10.07 10.54
CA TYR A 182 -13.67 11.10 9.54
C TYR A 182 -14.89 12.02 9.69
N THR A 183 -16.10 11.47 9.83
CA THR A 183 -17.32 12.27 10.09
C THR A 183 -17.20 13.12 11.35
N ARG A 184 -16.60 12.60 12.43
CA ARG A 184 -16.40 13.34 13.68
C ARG A 184 -15.42 14.50 13.51
N TYR A 185 -14.27 14.26 12.88
CA TYR A 185 -13.31 15.32 12.55
C TYR A 185 -14.00 16.51 11.84
N LEU A 186 -14.85 16.18 10.88
CA LEU A 186 -15.56 17.16 10.06
C LEU A 186 -16.65 17.90 10.82
N SER A 187 -17.47 17.19 11.60
CA SER A 187 -18.47 17.83 12.46
C SER A 187 -17.83 18.84 13.42
N SER A 188 -16.69 18.50 14.01
CA SER A 188 -15.96 19.44 14.87
C SER A 188 -15.45 20.66 14.10
N LYS A 189 -14.90 20.47 12.89
CA LYS A 189 -14.44 21.58 12.05
C LYS A 189 -15.59 22.49 11.62
N ARG A 190 -16.76 21.91 11.30
CA ARG A 190 -17.98 22.64 10.95
C ARG A 190 -18.51 23.44 12.15
N ASP A 191 -18.71 22.78 13.29
CA ASP A 191 -19.41 23.37 14.44
C ASP A 191 -18.54 24.34 15.24
N HIS A 192 -17.20 24.18 15.19
CA HIS A 192 -16.27 24.93 16.03
C HIS A 192 -15.13 25.63 15.27
N GLY A 193 -15.03 25.47 13.95
CA GLY A 193 -13.91 25.99 13.14
C GLY A 193 -12.56 25.31 13.39
N LYS A 194 -12.49 24.39 14.37
CA LYS A 194 -11.27 23.68 14.78
C LYS A 194 -11.60 22.28 15.30
N LEU A 195 -10.58 21.43 15.38
CA LEU A 195 -10.73 20.15 16.05
C LEU A 195 -10.71 20.40 17.56
N VAL A 196 -11.82 20.15 18.25
CA VAL A 196 -11.90 20.29 19.72
C VAL A 196 -11.34 19.04 20.39
N GLN A 197 -10.79 19.19 21.59
CA GLN A 197 -10.07 18.12 22.30
C GLN A 197 -10.93 16.87 22.51
N SER A 198 -12.20 17.03 22.90
CA SER A 198 -13.12 15.90 23.07
C SER A 198 -13.31 15.07 21.81
N THR A 199 -13.32 15.72 20.63
CA THR A 199 -13.41 15.03 19.34
C THR A 199 -12.08 14.40 18.95
N ALA A 200 -10.96 15.08 19.25
CA ALA A 200 -9.63 14.52 19.05
C ALA A 200 -9.44 13.23 19.87
N ASP A 201 -9.83 13.22 21.14
CA ASP A 201 -9.73 12.05 22.02
C ASP A 201 -10.57 10.87 21.49
N GLN A 202 -11.79 11.14 21.01
CA GLN A 202 -12.64 10.12 20.37
C GLN A 202 -12.05 9.59 19.08
N ILE A 203 -11.45 10.45 18.25
CA ILE A 203 -10.75 10.03 17.03
C ILE A 203 -9.58 9.11 17.38
N THR A 204 -8.74 9.51 18.34
CA THR A 204 -7.61 8.68 18.81
C THR A 204 -8.11 7.32 19.33
N GLN A 205 -9.20 7.30 20.08
CA GLN A 205 -9.81 6.06 20.55
C GLN A 205 -10.27 5.16 19.39
N PHE A 206 -10.94 5.73 18.39
CA PHE A 206 -11.38 4.96 17.23
C PHE A 206 -10.20 4.50 16.36
N GLN A 207 -9.16 5.32 16.23
CA GLN A 207 -7.94 4.95 15.52
C GLN A 207 -7.26 3.76 16.21
N GLY A 208 -7.09 3.80 17.53
CA GLY A 208 -6.54 2.66 18.29
C GLY A 208 -7.38 1.38 18.15
N LYS A 209 -8.71 1.50 17.96
CA LYS A 209 -9.56 0.34 17.63
C LYS A 209 -9.32 -0.18 16.22
N VAL A 210 -9.14 0.69 15.23
CA VAL A 210 -8.79 0.29 13.86
C VAL A 210 -7.45 -0.45 13.85
N ASP A 211 -6.42 0.11 14.50
CA ASP A 211 -5.09 -0.49 14.56
C ASP A 211 -5.10 -1.85 15.29
N GLY A 212 -5.90 -1.96 16.36
CA GLY A 212 -6.13 -3.24 17.05
C GLY A 212 -6.84 -4.28 16.20
N LEU A 213 -7.84 -3.88 15.40
CA LEU A 213 -8.53 -4.77 14.46
C LEU A 213 -7.60 -5.25 13.34
N GLU A 214 -6.77 -4.36 12.79
CA GLU A 214 -5.77 -4.72 11.77
C GLU A 214 -4.71 -5.66 12.30
N SER A 215 -4.25 -5.46 13.54
CA SER A 215 -3.33 -6.38 14.22
C SER A 215 -3.96 -7.75 14.44
N THR A 216 -5.25 -7.78 14.81
CA THR A 216 -6.00 -9.04 14.97
C THR A 216 -6.13 -9.78 13.64
N ARG A 217 -6.45 -9.06 12.56
CA ARG A 217 -6.51 -9.62 11.20
C ARG A 217 -5.17 -10.26 10.80
N LYS A 218 -4.06 -9.53 10.98
CA LYS A 218 -2.71 -10.07 10.70
C LYS A 218 -2.41 -11.32 11.54
N GLY A 219 -2.81 -11.33 12.81
CA GLY A 219 -2.67 -12.51 13.67
C GLY A 219 -3.47 -13.73 13.18
N ILE A 220 -4.66 -13.52 12.63
CA ILE A 220 -5.45 -14.58 11.99
C ILE A 220 -4.74 -15.12 10.75
N GLU A 221 -4.25 -14.22 9.88
CA GLU A 221 -3.52 -14.60 8.66
C GLU A 221 -2.22 -15.35 8.99
N GLN A 222 -1.46 -14.93 10.01
CA GLN A 222 -0.20 -15.58 10.42
C GLN A 222 -0.37 -16.97 11.04
N THR A 223 -1.51 -17.23 11.68
CA THR A 223 -1.78 -18.52 12.36
C THR A 223 -2.65 -19.47 11.54
N ALA A 224 -3.16 -19.00 10.40
CA ALA A 224 -3.99 -19.78 9.49
C ALA A 224 -3.18 -20.86 8.76
N SER A 225 -3.82 -22.01 8.49
CA SER A 225 -3.27 -23.02 7.59
C SER A 225 -3.23 -22.50 6.15
N ALA A 226 -2.44 -23.13 5.27
CA ALA A 226 -2.38 -22.76 3.85
C ALA A 226 -3.77 -22.81 3.18
N GLU A 227 -4.59 -23.80 3.52
CA GLU A 227 -5.94 -23.95 2.99
C GLU A 227 -6.87 -22.84 3.49
N THR A 228 -6.72 -22.46 4.77
CA THR A 228 -7.47 -21.35 5.36
C THR A 228 -7.10 -20.03 4.70
N LEU A 229 -5.80 -19.80 4.46
CA LEU A 229 -5.33 -18.66 3.68
C LEU A 229 -5.91 -18.68 2.27
N GLY A 230 -6.03 -19.86 1.64
CA GLY A 230 -6.63 -19.98 0.32
C GLY A 230 -8.08 -19.49 0.31
N TYR A 231 -8.86 -19.90 1.29
CA TYR A 231 -10.23 -19.42 1.45
C TYR A 231 -10.33 -17.92 1.77
N LEU A 232 -9.40 -17.36 2.55
CA LEU A 232 -9.34 -15.91 2.78
C LEU A 232 -9.04 -15.14 1.48
N GLU A 233 -8.15 -15.68 0.66
CA GLU A 233 -7.80 -15.11 -0.64
C GLU A 233 -8.97 -15.21 -1.63
N THR A 234 -9.62 -16.37 -1.73
CA THR A 234 -10.86 -16.53 -2.50
C THR A 234 -11.92 -15.53 -2.07
N GLN A 235 -12.10 -15.29 -0.77
CA GLN A 235 -13.03 -14.28 -0.26
C GLN A 235 -12.66 -12.87 -0.74
N LYS A 236 -11.37 -12.51 -0.74
CA LYS A 236 -10.86 -11.23 -1.24
C LYS A 236 -11.15 -11.07 -2.74
N LEU A 237 -10.84 -12.07 -3.55
CA LEU A 237 -11.05 -12.04 -5.01
C LEU A 237 -12.54 -11.96 -5.38
N LEU A 238 -13.41 -12.71 -4.68
CA LEU A 238 -14.86 -12.62 -4.88
C LEU A 238 -15.41 -11.23 -4.50
N GLU A 239 -14.88 -10.61 -3.46
CA GLU A 239 -15.23 -9.25 -3.08
C GLU A 239 -14.77 -8.23 -4.14
N TYR A 240 -13.58 -8.39 -4.71
CA TYR A 240 -13.12 -7.58 -5.84
C TYR A 240 -13.98 -7.79 -7.09
N LYS A 241 -14.37 -9.03 -7.40
CA LYS A 241 -15.30 -9.34 -8.51
C LYS A 241 -16.64 -8.62 -8.33
N ARG A 242 -17.15 -8.59 -7.10
CA ARG A 242 -18.36 -7.83 -6.74
C ARG A 242 -18.18 -6.33 -6.97
N GLN A 243 -17.08 -5.74 -6.50
CA GLN A 243 -16.79 -4.31 -6.66
C GLN A 243 -16.66 -3.89 -8.12
N LEU A 244 -16.04 -4.74 -8.97
CA LEU A 244 -15.97 -4.54 -10.42
C LEU A 244 -17.37 -4.46 -11.06
N ARG A 245 -18.31 -5.30 -10.64
CA ARG A 245 -19.70 -5.29 -11.14
C ARG A 245 -20.49 -4.09 -10.67
N GLU A 246 -20.37 -3.73 -9.40
CA GLU A 246 -21.21 -2.69 -8.78
C GLU A 246 -20.72 -1.26 -9.06
N SER A 247 -19.40 -1.03 -8.93
CA SER A 247 -18.84 0.33 -8.91
C SER A 247 -17.76 0.58 -9.96
N ARG A 248 -17.33 -0.47 -10.67
CA ARG A 248 -16.20 -0.44 -11.62
C ARG A 248 -14.85 -0.01 -11.02
N VAL A 249 -14.78 0.18 -9.70
CA VAL A 249 -13.58 0.53 -8.95
C VAL A 249 -13.35 -0.54 -7.89
N VAL A 250 -12.15 -1.09 -7.87
CA VAL A 250 -11.73 -2.05 -6.84
C VAL A 250 -10.95 -1.31 -5.76
N LEU A 251 -11.33 -1.55 -4.51
CA LEU A 251 -10.69 -0.97 -3.32
C LEU A 251 -9.45 -1.78 -2.95
N THR A 252 -8.42 -1.68 -3.78
CA THR A 252 -7.10 -2.24 -3.47
C THR A 252 -6.37 -1.35 -2.45
N PRO A 253 -5.34 -1.85 -1.74
CA PRO A 253 -4.63 -1.07 -0.73
C PRO A 253 -4.12 0.29 -1.21
N SER A 254 -3.49 0.36 -2.38
CA SER A 254 -3.03 1.63 -2.98
C SER A 254 -4.18 2.59 -3.26
N ARG A 255 -5.33 2.08 -3.73
CA ARG A 255 -6.52 2.88 -4.05
C ARG A 255 -7.27 3.32 -2.80
N ILE A 256 -7.30 2.53 -1.74
CA ILE A 256 -7.87 2.92 -0.45
C ILE A 256 -7.11 4.14 0.11
N GLN A 257 -5.78 4.08 0.17
CA GLN A 257 -4.97 5.20 0.66
C GLN A 257 -5.19 6.48 -0.15
N LEU A 258 -5.25 6.34 -1.48
CA LEU A 258 -5.49 7.45 -2.38
C LEU A 258 -6.90 8.05 -2.18
N ILE A 259 -7.93 7.20 -2.08
CA ILE A 259 -9.32 7.62 -1.80
C ILE A 259 -9.39 8.33 -0.44
N ASP A 260 -8.73 7.82 0.59
CA ASP A 260 -8.70 8.43 1.92
C ASP A 260 -8.04 9.81 1.89
N ARG A 261 -6.97 9.99 1.10
CA ARG A 261 -6.36 11.32 0.86
C ARG A 261 -7.31 12.25 0.13
N ILE A 262 -7.91 11.83 -0.98
CA ILE A 262 -8.84 12.64 -1.77
C ILE A 262 -10.02 13.06 -0.91
N LYS A 263 -10.63 12.14 -0.16
CA LYS A 263 -11.71 12.44 0.77
C LYS A 263 -11.27 13.52 1.75
N ARG A 264 -10.16 13.32 2.46
CA ARG A 264 -9.62 14.29 3.44
C ARG A 264 -9.51 15.70 2.88
N GLU A 265 -8.92 15.87 1.70
CA GLU A 265 -8.79 17.18 1.05
C GLU A 265 -10.16 17.75 0.62
N ALA A 266 -11.04 16.90 0.08
CA ALA A 266 -12.34 17.32 -0.44
C ALA A 266 -13.17 17.99 0.64
N ILE A 267 -13.18 17.41 1.84
CA ILE A 267 -13.99 17.94 2.95
C ILE A 267 -13.24 18.98 3.79
N ALA A 268 -11.92 19.11 3.61
CA ALA A 268 -11.23 20.34 4.02
C ALA A 268 -11.68 21.57 3.19
N GLY A 269 -12.48 21.38 2.14
CA GLY A 269 -12.94 22.41 1.22
C GLY A 269 -11.93 22.71 0.11
N ASN A 270 -10.85 21.94 0.03
CA ASN A 270 -9.81 22.10 -0.97
C ASN A 270 -10.30 21.61 -2.33
N LYS A 271 -9.93 22.33 -3.39
CA LYS A 271 -10.21 21.94 -4.77
C LYS A 271 -9.14 20.94 -5.20
N ILE A 272 -9.55 19.73 -5.56
CA ILE A 272 -8.60 18.64 -5.78
C ILE A 272 -8.22 18.58 -7.25
N PHE A 273 -6.93 18.42 -7.53
CA PHE A 273 -6.44 18.16 -8.88
C PHE A 273 -5.72 16.82 -8.93
N LEU A 274 -6.38 15.84 -9.56
CA LEU A 274 -5.84 14.51 -9.80
C LEU A 274 -4.87 14.57 -10.98
N VAL A 275 -3.59 14.34 -10.69
CA VAL A 275 -2.49 14.42 -11.64
C VAL A 275 -1.91 13.03 -11.86
N GLY A 276 -1.59 12.66 -13.09
CA GLY A 276 -0.89 11.40 -13.37
C GLY A 276 -0.98 11.02 -14.83
N SER A 277 -0.30 9.97 -15.26
CA SER A 277 -0.30 9.53 -16.66
C SER A 277 -1.67 9.05 -17.15
N THR A 278 -1.86 8.96 -18.46
CA THR A 278 -3.09 8.42 -19.06
C THR A 278 -3.22 6.93 -18.73
N GLY A 279 -4.45 6.46 -18.46
CA GLY A 279 -4.70 5.06 -18.08
C GLY A 279 -4.54 4.74 -16.59
N THR A 280 -4.17 5.70 -15.73
CA THR A 280 -4.08 5.48 -14.26
C THR A 280 -5.43 5.45 -13.54
N GLY A 281 -6.53 5.75 -14.24
CA GLY A 281 -7.89 5.67 -13.69
C GLY A 281 -8.41 6.94 -13.00
N LYS A 282 -7.78 8.12 -13.20
CA LYS A 282 -8.15 9.42 -12.58
C LYS A 282 -9.65 9.73 -12.65
N THR A 283 -10.26 9.61 -13.83
CA THR A 283 -11.68 9.92 -14.04
C THR A 283 -12.60 8.99 -13.26
N GLN A 284 -12.36 7.67 -13.31
CA GLN A 284 -13.16 6.68 -12.56
C GLN A 284 -13.01 6.88 -11.06
N LEU A 285 -11.81 7.21 -10.59
CA LEU A 285 -11.54 7.54 -9.20
C LEU A 285 -12.30 8.79 -8.76
N GLY A 286 -12.28 9.86 -9.56
CA GLY A 286 -13.03 11.09 -9.28
C GLY A 286 -14.54 10.84 -9.20
N ILE A 287 -15.09 10.10 -10.16
CA ILE A 287 -16.51 9.69 -10.17
C ILE A 287 -16.86 8.90 -8.91
N TYR A 288 -16.05 7.90 -8.56
CA TYR A 288 -16.28 7.06 -7.39
C TYR A 288 -16.28 7.89 -6.10
N VAL A 289 -15.29 8.77 -5.93
CA VAL A 289 -15.18 9.60 -4.73
C VAL A 289 -16.35 10.58 -4.63
N LEU A 290 -16.70 11.29 -5.70
CA LEU A 290 -17.83 12.21 -5.69
C LEU A 290 -19.14 11.49 -5.39
N ASN A 291 -19.43 10.38 -6.06
CA ASN A 291 -20.62 9.57 -5.75
C ASN A 291 -20.65 9.14 -4.26
N SER A 292 -19.50 8.77 -3.71
CA SER A 292 -19.41 8.34 -2.30
C SER A 292 -19.61 9.48 -1.29
N LEU A 293 -19.21 10.71 -1.63
CA LEU A 293 -19.24 11.86 -0.73
C LEU A 293 -20.51 12.71 -0.88
N THR A 294 -20.99 12.88 -2.11
CA THR A 294 -22.03 13.85 -2.46
C THR A 294 -23.29 13.19 -3.01
N GLY A 295 -23.29 11.87 -3.22
CA GLY A 295 -24.43 11.11 -3.75
C GLY A 295 -24.70 11.31 -5.25
N GLY A 296 -23.82 12.03 -5.94
CA GLY A 296 -23.92 12.36 -7.37
C GLY A 296 -22.90 13.41 -7.77
N TYR A 297 -22.78 13.70 -9.06
CA TYR A 297 -21.89 14.73 -9.59
C TYR A 297 -22.40 15.30 -10.93
N GLU A 298 -21.88 16.46 -11.30
CA GLU A 298 -21.92 16.99 -12.67
C GLU A 298 -20.50 16.96 -13.26
N ILE A 299 -20.38 16.72 -14.56
CA ILE A 299 -19.10 16.56 -15.25
C ILE A 299 -18.97 17.55 -16.41
N VAL A 300 -17.76 18.09 -16.59
CA VAL A 300 -17.32 18.78 -17.81
C VAL A 300 -16.13 18.01 -18.36
N ASN A 301 -16.20 17.61 -19.64
CA ASN A 301 -15.05 17.08 -20.35
C ASN A 301 -14.36 18.24 -21.06
N TRP A 302 -13.19 18.62 -20.57
CA TRP A 302 -12.44 19.77 -21.06
C TRP A 302 -11.66 19.43 -22.33
N HIS A 303 -11.67 20.36 -23.27
CA HIS A 303 -10.90 20.33 -24.52
C HIS A 303 -10.61 21.76 -24.98
N GLU A 304 -9.80 21.93 -26.02
CA GLU A 304 -9.33 23.26 -26.47
C GLU A 304 -10.50 24.22 -26.81
N GLY A 305 -11.60 23.66 -27.29
CA GLY A 305 -12.83 24.38 -27.62
C GLY A 305 -13.79 24.63 -26.46
N THR A 306 -13.48 24.18 -25.24
CA THR A 306 -14.33 24.42 -24.07
C THR A 306 -14.34 25.92 -23.74
N THR A 307 -15.53 26.48 -23.63
CA THR A 307 -15.76 27.90 -23.34
C THR A 307 -16.44 28.10 -21.99
N PRO A 308 -16.43 29.34 -21.43
CA PRO A 308 -17.19 29.62 -20.22
C PRO A 308 -18.69 29.32 -20.32
N ARG A 309 -19.26 29.30 -21.54
CA ARG A 309 -20.68 28.94 -21.76
C ARG A 309 -20.95 27.47 -21.47
N ASP A 310 -19.97 26.61 -21.69
CA ASP A 310 -20.09 25.17 -21.45
C ASP A 310 -20.04 24.84 -19.95
N LEU A 311 -19.36 25.70 -19.17
CA LEU A 311 -19.22 25.59 -17.71
C LEU A 311 -20.43 26.16 -16.97
N PHE A 312 -20.74 27.42 -17.29
CA PHE A 312 -21.73 28.22 -16.57
C PHE A 312 -23.09 28.14 -17.22
N GLY A 313 -23.18 27.92 -18.52
CA GLY A 313 -24.43 27.94 -19.27
C GLY A 313 -24.55 29.15 -20.19
N TYR A 314 -25.68 29.23 -20.89
CA TYR A 314 -25.96 30.28 -21.87
C TYR A 314 -27.43 30.69 -21.83
N ARG A 315 -27.72 31.87 -22.38
CA ARG A 315 -29.09 32.32 -22.59
C ARG A 315 -29.68 31.66 -23.82
N GLU A 316 -30.85 31.07 -23.65
CA GLU A 316 -31.64 30.48 -24.72
C GLU A 316 -32.89 31.35 -24.93
N LEU A 317 -33.29 31.49 -26.20
CA LEU A 317 -34.54 32.12 -26.59
C LEU A 317 -35.45 31.01 -27.12
N TRP A 318 -36.66 30.92 -26.61
CA TRP A 318 -37.69 30.04 -27.17
C TRP A 318 -38.99 30.80 -27.30
N THR A 319 -39.86 30.32 -28.18
CA THR A 319 -41.20 30.85 -28.32
C THR A 319 -42.10 30.12 -27.33
N GLY A 320 -42.72 30.86 -26.40
CA GLY A 320 -43.70 30.29 -25.48
C GLY A 320 -44.97 29.82 -26.20
N GLU A 321 -45.83 29.06 -25.51
CA GLU A 321 -47.12 28.61 -26.05
C GLU A 321 -48.04 29.78 -26.48
N ASP A 322 -47.79 30.98 -25.94
CA ASP A 322 -48.45 32.24 -26.25
C ASP A 322 -47.89 32.96 -27.49
N GLY A 323 -46.89 32.39 -28.18
CA GLY A 323 -46.26 32.98 -29.36
C GLY A 323 -45.23 34.08 -29.04
N ASN A 324 -44.99 34.39 -27.77
CA ASN A 324 -44.03 35.41 -27.35
C ASN A 324 -42.62 34.82 -27.24
N VAL A 325 -41.61 35.59 -27.64
CA VAL A 325 -40.20 35.21 -27.44
C VAL A 325 -39.87 35.37 -25.96
N GLN A 326 -39.62 34.25 -25.30
CA GLN A 326 -39.18 34.18 -23.92
C GLN A 326 -37.67 33.93 -23.87
N SER A 327 -37.01 34.46 -22.84
CA SER A 327 -35.60 34.25 -22.59
C SER A 327 -35.42 33.64 -21.21
N ALA A 328 -34.69 32.53 -21.11
CA ALA A 328 -34.13 32.10 -19.84
C ALA A 328 -32.71 31.60 -19.97
N VAL A 329 -32.07 31.41 -18.82
CA VAL A 329 -30.71 30.88 -18.73
C VAL A 329 -30.81 29.37 -18.61
N ARG A 330 -30.14 28.67 -19.52
CA ARG A 330 -29.93 27.23 -19.40
C ARG A 330 -28.66 27.01 -18.57
N PRO A 331 -28.75 26.44 -17.35
CA PRO A 331 -27.59 26.33 -16.48
C PRO A 331 -26.59 25.28 -17.00
N GLY A 332 -25.32 25.63 -16.97
CA GLY A 332 -24.21 24.72 -17.22
C GLY A 332 -23.98 23.75 -16.05
N PRO A 333 -23.03 22.82 -16.17
CA PRO A 333 -22.74 21.80 -15.16
C PRO A 333 -22.45 22.36 -13.76
N ILE A 334 -21.78 23.51 -13.67
CA ILE A 334 -21.39 24.09 -12.38
C ILE A 334 -22.59 24.67 -11.60
N PRO A 335 -23.41 25.57 -12.18
CA PRO A 335 -24.64 25.98 -11.50
C PRO A 335 -25.57 24.81 -11.18
N ARG A 336 -25.68 23.80 -12.07
CA ARG A 336 -26.47 22.60 -11.78
C ARG A 336 -25.94 21.82 -10.58
N ALA A 337 -24.62 21.71 -10.43
CA ALA A 337 -24.00 21.04 -9.29
C ALA A 337 -24.30 21.79 -7.98
N LEU A 338 -24.26 23.12 -8.00
CA LEU A 338 -24.62 23.96 -6.86
C LEU A 338 -26.12 23.83 -6.50
N GLU A 339 -27.00 23.91 -7.48
CA GLU A 339 -28.46 23.76 -7.30
C GLU A 339 -28.83 22.39 -6.75
N ARG A 340 -28.25 21.32 -7.32
CA ARG A 340 -28.50 19.93 -6.90
C ARG A 340 -27.72 19.52 -5.66
N ARG A 341 -26.78 20.35 -5.20
CA ARG A 341 -25.88 20.08 -4.06
C ARG A 341 -25.10 18.77 -4.23
N VAL A 342 -24.49 18.64 -5.40
CA VAL A 342 -23.65 17.50 -5.81
C VAL A 342 -22.24 17.98 -6.16
N GLY A 343 -21.31 17.03 -6.30
CA GLY A 343 -19.94 17.33 -6.71
C GLY A 343 -19.81 17.82 -8.15
N TYR A 344 -18.66 18.40 -8.46
CA TYR A 344 -18.26 18.81 -9.79
C TYR A 344 -16.96 18.10 -10.20
N LEU A 345 -16.97 17.46 -11.37
CA LEU A 345 -15.81 16.81 -11.99
C LEU A 345 -15.40 17.56 -13.26
N GLY A 346 -14.23 18.19 -13.24
CA GLY A 346 -13.60 18.74 -14.45
C GLY A 346 -12.62 17.71 -15.03
N ASP A 347 -13.09 16.89 -15.96
CA ASP A 347 -12.27 15.84 -16.59
C ASP A 347 -11.39 16.42 -17.70
N GLU A 348 -10.13 16.00 -17.74
CA GLU A 348 -9.10 16.51 -18.64
C GLU A 348 -8.93 18.04 -18.60
N TYR A 349 -9.00 18.65 -17.41
CA TYR A 349 -8.91 20.09 -17.16
C TYR A 349 -7.79 20.80 -17.96
N THR A 350 -6.62 20.15 -18.05
CA THR A 350 -5.44 20.62 -18.79
C THR A 350 -5.60 20.67 -20.31
N GLY A 351 -6.64 20.03 -20.86
CA GLY A 351 -7.02 20.12 -22.27
C GLY A 351 -7.77 21.41 -22.61
N GLY A 352 -8.30 22.11 -21.60
CA GLY A 352 -8.96 23.41 -21.74
C GLY A 352 -8.00 24.56 -21.98
N ALA A 353 -8.47 25.58 -22.71
CA ALA A 353 -7.72 26.83 -22.84
C ALA A 353 -7.59 27.55 -21.49
N THR A 354 -6.42 28.11 -21.20
CA THR A 354 -6.05 28.83 -19.97
C THR A 354 -7.04 29.96 -19.68
N ARG A 355 -7.53 30.64 -20.73
CA ARG A 355 -8.56 31.69 -20.60
C ARG A 355 -9.86 31.15 -20.01
N THR A 356 -10.29 29.96 -20.41
CA THR A 356 -11.50 29.31 -19.91
C THR A 356 -11.28 28.82 -18.47
N GLN A 357 -10.11 28.25 -18.18
CA GLN A 357 -9.73 27.86 -16.82
C GLN A 357 -9.74 29.06 -15.85
N LEU A 358 -9.19 30.21 -16.28
CA LEU A 358 -9.21 31.47 -15.51
C LEU A 358 -10.64 31.98 -15.24
N ALA A 359 -11.61 31.64 -16.09
CA ALA A 359 -13.00 32.02 -15.86
C ALA A 359 -13.60 31.32 -14.63
N GLU A 360 -13.04 30.19 -14.18
CA GLU A 360 -13.46 29.52 -12.94
C GLU A 360 -12.74 30.01 -11.69
N LYS A 361 -11.70 30.83 -11.84
CA LYS A 361 -10.85 31.25 -10.73
C LYS A 361 -11.63 31.88 -9.57
N PHE A 362 -12.71 32.62 -9.87
CA PHE A 362 -13.55 33.23 -8.82
C PHE A 362 -14.23 32.19 -7.90
N MET A 363 -14.40 30.94 -8.35
CA MET A 363 -14.95 29.85 -7.55
C MET A 363 -13.88 28.99 -6.88
N MET A 364 -12.65 29.01 -7.39
CA MET A 364 -11.57 28.19 -6.84
C MET A 364 -11.24 28.57 -5.40
N GLY A 365 -11.22 29.87 -5.11
CA GLY A 365 -11.03 30.40 -3.76
C GLY A 365 -12.27 30.36 -2.86
N ALA A 366 -13.44 29.96 -3.39
CA ALA A 366 -14.70 29.96 -2.64
C ALA A 366 -14.79 28.74 -1.70
N LYS A 367 -15.24 28.98 -0.47
CA LYS A 367 -15.39 28.00 0.60
C LYS A 367 -16.87 27.71 0.88
N PRO A 368 -17.19 26.56 1.50
CA PRO A 368 -18.55 26.29 1.95
C PRO A 368 -19.07 27.42 2.85
N GLY A 369 -20.28 27.90 2.56
CA GLY A 369 -20.91 29.06 3.21
C GLY A 369 -20.72 30.39 2.46
N ASP A 370 -19.81 30.46 1.49
CA ASP A 370 -19.65 31.65 0.66
C ASP A 370 -20.79 31.79 -0.35
N GLN A 371 -21.06 33.03 -0.72
CA GLN A 371 -21.99 33.40 -1.78
C GLN A 371 -21.23 33.86 -3.01
N ILE A 372 -21.47 33.20 -4.14
CA ILE A 372 -20.82 33.53 -5.42
C ILE A 372 -21.84 34.02 -6.43
N GLN A 373 -21.41 34.94 -7.29
CA GLN A 373 -22.18 35.36 -8.47
C GLN A 373 -21.54 34.74 -9.70
N ILE A 374 -22.32 33.94 -10.43
CA ILE A 374 -21.85 33.34 -11.67
C ILE A 374 -22.06 34.35 -12.82
N PRO A 375 -21.01 34.72 -13.57
CA PRO A 375 -21.14 35.64 -14.71
C PRO A 375 -22.19 35.15 -15.71
N GLY A 376 -23.12 36.03 -16.10
CA GLY A 376 -24.18 35.73 -17.07
C GLY A 376 -25.56 35.39 -16.50
N PHE A 377 -25.69 35.26 -15.18
CA PHE A 377 -26.94 34.90 -14.48
C PHE A 377 -27.66 36.08 -13.81
N ASN A 378 -27.66 37.29 -14.41
CA ASN A 378 -28.42 38.46 -13.90
C ASN A 378 -28.20 38.81 -12.42
N GLY A 379 -27.02 38.54 -11.87
CA GLY A 379 -26.74 38.78 -10.46
C GLY A 379 -27.34 37.75 -9.50
N GLN A 380 -27.84 36.61 -10.01
CA GLN A 380 -28.22 35.46 -9.18
C GLN A 380 -27.03 35.03 -8.33
N VAL A 381 -27.30 34.90 -7.04
CA VAL A 381 -26.33 34.48 -6.03
C VAL A 381 -26.52 32.99 -5.79
N PHE A 382 -25.42 32.24 -5.82
CA PHE A 382 -25.39 30.82 -5.49
C PHE A 382 -24.65 30.62 -4.18
N ASP A 383 -25.22 29.84 -3.28
CA ASP A 383 -24.56 29.43 -2.05
C ASP A 383 -23.63 28.24 -2.33
N ILE A 384 -22.36 28.35 -1.94
CA ILE A 384 -21.45 27.21 -1.96
C ILE A 384 -21.84 26.27 -0.82
N THR A 385 -22.39 25.11 -1.18
CA THR A 385 -22.75 24.08 -0.19
C THR A 385 -21.57 23.18 0.14
N GLU A 386 -21.61 22.53 1.30
CA GLU A 386 -20.58 21.56 1.69
C GLU A 386 -20.53 20.32 0.80
N ASN A 387 -21.60 20.05 0.05
CA ASN A 387 -21.63 18.97 -0.94
C ASN A 387 -21.06 19.41 -2.29
N PHE A 388 -20.71 20.68 -2.48
CA PHE A 388 -20.08 21.16 -3.70
C PHE A 388 -18.56 20.88 -3.64
N ILE A 389 -18.22 19.62 -3.86
CA ILE A 389 -16.84 19.14 -3.91
C ILE A 389 -16.35 19.21 -5.35
N THR A 390 -15.21 19.84 -5.58
CA THR A 390 -14.59 19.95 -6.91
C THR A 390 -13.40 19.02 -7.03
N ILE A 391 -13.46 18.12 -8.01
CA ILE A 391 -12.33 17.29 -8.43
C ILE A 391 -12.03 17.62 -9.90
N LEU A 392 -10.79 17.94 -10.20
CA LEU A 392 -10.29 18.18 -11.54
C LEU A 392 -9.32 17.04 -11.88
N THR A 393 -9.28 16.60 -13.13
CA THR A 393 -8.29 15.61 -13.61
C THR A 393 -7.43 16.23 -14.70
N GLY A 394 -6.18 15.83 -14.80
CA GLY A 394 -5.33 16.29 -15.89
C GLY A 394 -3.95 15.66 -15.87
N ASN A 395 -3.19 15.93 -16.92
CA ASN A 395 -1.74 15.67 -16.92
C ASN A 395 -1.09 17.03 -17.22
N PRO A 396 -0.32 17.61 -16.27
CA PRO A 396 0.42 18.84 -16.48
C PRO A 396 1.32 18.76 -17.71
N LYS A 397 1.65 19.93 -18.27
CA LYS A 397 2.60 20.03 -19.37
C LYS A 397 3.97 19.52 -18.93
N ASP A 398 4.49 18.54 -19.66
CA ASP A 398 5.81 17.95 -19.51
C ASP A 398 6.49 17.81 -20.89
N GLU A 399 7.67 17.21 -20.95
CA GLU A 399 8.36 16.94 -22.22
C GLU A 399 7.53 16.08 -23.20
N ARG A 400 6.57 15.31 -22.69
CA ARG A 400 5.71 14.38 -23.45
C ARG A 400 4.43 15.07 -23.93
N THR A 401 3.97 16.10 -23.25
CA THR A 401 2.72 16.81 -23.48
C THR A 401 2.95 18.27 -23.88
N LYS A 402 3.99 18.53 -24.70
CA LYS A 402 4.37 19.88 -25.18
C LYS A 402 3.23 20.68 -25.81
N GLN A 403 2.24 20.00 -26.39
CA GLN A 403 1.06 20.60 -27.00
C GLN A 403 0.02 21.11 -25.98
N ARG A 404 0.10 20.68 -24.72
CA ARG A 404 -0.80 21.17 -23.66
C ARG A 404 -0.45 22.60 -23.31
N GLU A 405 -1.48 23.37 -22.99
CA GLU A 405 -1.29 24.71 -22.44
C GLU A 405 -0.70 24.61 -21.03
N GLU A 406 0.17 25.56 -20.73
CA GLU A 406 0.73 25.69 -19.38
C GLU A 406 -0.33 26.32 -18.49
N MET A 407 -0.64 25.68 -17.36
CA MET A 407 -1.62 26.22 -16.43
C MET A 407 -1.07 27.47 -15.74
N ASP A 408 -1.91 28.50 -15.60
CA ASP A 408 -1.53 29.73 -14.92
C ASP A 408 -1.14 29.43 -13.45
N PRO A 409 0.00 29.93 -12.94
CA PRO A 409 0.42 29.72 -11.56
C PRO A 409 -0.61 30.16 -10.51
N ALA A 410 -1.47 31.13 -10.83
CA ALA A 410 -2.55 31.56 -9.96
C ALA A 410 -3.73 30.58 -9.89
N ILE A 411 -3.87 29.68 -10.87
CA ILE A 411 -4.79 28.55 -10.80
C ILE A 411 -4.16 27.43 -9.97
N LEU A 412 -2.90 27.10 -10.25
CA LEU A 412 -2.19 26.03 -9.55
C LEU A 412 -2.13 26.23 -8.02
N ARG A 413 -2.03 27.48 -7.56
CA ARG A 413 -2.04 27.82 -6.12
C ARG A 413 -3.34 27.51 -5.40
N GLU A 414 -4.46 27.45 -6.11
CA GLU A 414 -5.78 27.17 -5.52
C GLU A 414 -6.11 25.67 -5.52
N LEU A 415 -5.30 24.87 -6.22
CA LEU A 415 -5.51 23.43 -6.40
C LEU A 415 -4.62 22.61 -5.46
N THR A 416 -5.19 21.60 -4.84
CA THR A 416 -4.45 20.58 -4.10
C THR A 416 -4.14 19.42 -5.03
N GLY A 417 -2.87 19.32 -5.44
CA GLY A 417 -2.37 18.24 -6.29
C GLY A 417 -2.38 16.89 -5.56
N VAL A 418 -3.00 15.90 -6.18
CA VAL A 418 -2.98 14.50 -5.73
C VAL A 418 -2.51 13.66 -6.90
N GLU A 419 -1.33 13.05 -6.74
CA GLU A 419 -0.77 12.17 -7.75
C GLU A 419 -1.51 10.81 -7.77
N VAL A 420 -1.86 10.36 -8.97
CA VAL A 420 -2.52 9.09 -9.25
C VAL A 420 -1.57 8.27 -10.11
N SER A 421 -0.75 7.46 -9.45
CA SER A 421 0.19 6.53 -10.07
C SER A 421 -0.53 5.32 -10.68
N TYR A 422 0.18 4.60 -11.54
CA TYR A 422 -0.25 3.29 -12.00
C TYR A 422 -0.35 2.31 -10.82
N MET A 423 -1.20 1.29 -10.99
CA MET A 423 -1.42 0.29 -9.97
C MET A 423 -0.23 -0.68 -9.90
N PRO A 424 0.21 -1.10 -8.70
CA PRO A 424 1.24 -2.13 -8.55
C PRO A 424 0.91 -3.43 -9.30
N ALA A 425 1.93 -4.15 -9.75
CA ALA A 425 1.76 -5.43 -10.45
C ALA A 425 0.94 -6.46 -9.65
N SER A 426 1.15 -6.56 -8.33
CA SER A 426 0.41 -7.48 -7.45
C SER A 426 -1.08 -7.15 -7.37
N GLU A 427 -1.44 -5.87 -7.27
CA GLU A 427 -2.83 -5.43 -7.27
C GLU A 427 -3.50 -5.61 -8.65
N MET A 428 -2.76 -5.38 -9.74
CA MET A 428 -3.25 -5.67 -11.10
C MET A 428 -3.53 -7.16 -11.28
N ASN A 429 -2.65 -8.03 -10.74
CA ASN A 429 -2.84 -9.47 -10.74
C ASN A 429 -4.13 -9.85 -10.00
N ASP A 430 -4.32 -9.38 -8.76
CA ASP A 430 -5.54 -9.63 -7.97
C ASP A 430 -6.82 -9.23 -8.73
N ILE A 431 -6.82 -8.08 -9.42
CA ILE A 431 -7.99 -7.64 -10.20
C ILE A 431 -8.25 -8.55 -11.41
N ILE A 432 -7.20 -9.01 -12.09
CA ILE A 432 -7.34 -9.97 -13.20
C ILE A 432 -7.89 -11.29 -12.67
N LEU A 433 -7.33 -11.82 -11.58
CA LEU A 433 -7.82 -13.05 -10.96
C LEU A 433 -9.27 -12.91 -10.49
N ALA A 434 -9.63 -11.77 -9.89
CA ALA A 434 -11.00 -11.45 -9.51
C ALA A 434 -11.95 -11.38 -10.72
N LYS A 435 -11.48 -10.95 -11.89
CA LYS A 435 -12.29 -10.99 -13.12
C LYS A 435 -12.54 -12.42 -13.57
N LEU A 436 -11.56 -13.32 -13.40
CA LEU A 436 -11.53 -14.68 -13.92
C LEU A 436 -12.07 -15.76 -12.98
N ILE A 437 -12.11 -15.50 -11.67
CA ILE A 437 -12.58 -16.46 -10.66
C ILE A 437 -14.09 -16.70 -10.79
N GLU A 438 -14.54 -17.95 -10.70
CA GLU A 438 -15.97 -18.28 -10.73
C GLU A 438 -16.67 -17.90 -9.41
N GLU A 439 -17.99 -17.80 -9.43
CA GLU A 439 -18.76 -17.43 -8.22
C GLU A 439 -18.67 -18.47 -7.10
N ASN A 440 -18.30 -19.70 -7.44
CA ASN A 440 -18.04 -20.78 -6.48
C ASN A 440 -16.62 -20.72 -5.88
N GLY A 441 -15.78 -19.77 -6.30
CA GLY A 441 -14.42 -19.57 -5.82
C GLY A 441 -13.34 -20.38 -6.54
N VAL A 442 -13.70 -21.19 -7.53
CA VAL A 442 -12.74 -21.94 -8.36
C VAL A 442 -12.21 -21.03 -9.46
N LEU A 443 -10.92 -21.13 -9.75
CA LEU A 443 -10.29 -20.42 -10.85
C LEU A 443 -9.96 -21.43 -11.95
N LYS A 444 -10.53 -21.25 -13.15
CA LYS A 444 -10.36 -22.15 -14.31
C LYS A 444 -9.06 -21.89 -15.07
N LEU A 445 -7.96 -21.84 -14.31
CA LEU A 445 -6.60 -21.68 -14.80
C LEU A 445 -5.67 -22.53 -13.94
N GLY A 446 -4.69 -23.18 -14.57
CA GLY A 446 -3.64 -23.90 -13.88
C GLY A 446 -2.58 -22.97 -13.27
N ALA A 447 -1.83 -23.45 -12.29
CA ALA A 447 -0.73 -22.73 -11.63
C ALA A 447 0.28 -22.08 -12.60
N SER A 448 0.64 -22.73 -13.70
CA SER A 448 1.54 -22.18 -14.72
C SER A 448 0.92 -21.00 -15.48
N GLU A 449 -0.40 -21.02 -15.68
CA GLU A 449 -1.14 -19.94 -16.32
C GLU A 449 -1.27 -18.74 -15.37
N LEU A 450 -1.43 -18.98 -14.07
CA LEU A 450 -1.42 -17.91 -13.05
C LEU A 450 -0.06 -17.23 -12.96
N LYS A 451 1.02 -18.02 -12.95
CA LYS A 451 2.38 -17.48 -13.00
C LYS A 451 2.65 -16.68 -14.28
N TYR A 452 2.03 -17.07 -15.39
CA TYR A 452 2.08 -16.29 -16.63
C TYR A 452 1.39 -14.93 -16.48
N ILE A 453 0.20 -14.87 -15.87
CA ILE A 453 -0.52 -13.62 -15.59
C ILE A 453 0.29 -12.71 -14.67
N GLU A 454 0.91 -13.26 -13.63
CA GLU A 454 1.77 -12.52 -12.71
C GLU A 454 2.96 -11.87 -13.45
N LYS A 455 3.67 -12.66 -14.27
CA LYS A 455 4.76 -12.18 -15.14
C LYS A 455 4.28 -11.10 -16.10
N LEU A 456 3.07 -11.23 -16.65
CA LEU A 456 2.47 -10.23 -17.53
C LEU A 456 2.18 -8.92 -16.79
N CYS A 457 1.72 -8.98 -15.53
CA CYS A 457 1.51 -7.80 -14.70
C CYS A 457 2.84 -7.09 -14.37
N LYS A 458 3.90 -7.85 -14.08
CA LYS A 458 5.26 -7.31 -13.87
C LYS A 458 5.82 -6.67 -15.14
N ALA A 459 5.59 -7.29 -16.30
CA ALA A 459 5.95 -6.71 -17.59
C ALA A 459 5.17 -5.41 -17.87
N ALA A 460 3.87 -5.37 -17.55
CA ALA A 460 3.05 -4.18 -17.68
C ALA A 460 3.54 -3.03 -16.78
N GLU A 461 3.88 -3.31 -15.53
CA GLU A 461 4.48 -2.34 -14.61
C GLU A 461 5.81 -1.78 -15.17
N LEU A 462 6.67 -2.63 -15.74
CA LEU A 462 7.90 -2.16 -16.40
C LEU A 462 7.59 -1.27 -17.62
N MET A 463 6.60 -1.62 -18.44
CA MET A 463 6.19 -0.77 -19.57
C MET A 463 5.68 0.60 -19.10
N GLN A 464 4.95 0.65 -17.99
CA GLN A 464 4.43 1.87 -17.39
C GLN A 464 5.56 2.74 -16.80
N LYS A 465 6.57 2.11 -16.18
CA LYS A 465 7.81 2.78 -15.75
C LYS A 465 8.58 3.38 -16.92
N VAL A 466 8.76 2.62 -18.00
CA VAL A 466 9.38 3.10 -19.25
C VAL A 466 8.58 4.25 -19.85
N HIS A 467 7.25 4.17 -19.85
CA HIS A 467 6.38 5.26 -20.26
C HIS A 467 6.65 6.52 -19.44
N ASN A 468 6.66 6.41 -18.10
CA ASN A 468 6.90 7.52 -17.18
C ASN A 468 8.35 8.00 -17.12
N ARG A 469 9.29 7.31 -17.80
CA ARG A 469 10.75 7.50 -17.64
C ARG A 469 11.23 7.36 -16.19
N ASP A 470 10.52 6.52 -15.44
CA ASP A 470 10.89 6.15 -14.08
C ASP A 470 11.79 4.91 -14.14
N PHE A 471 13.10 5.15 -14.16
CA PHE A 471 14.12 4.09 -14.24
C PHE A 471 14.78 3.82 -12.89
N GLU A 472 14.26 4.41 -11.82
CA GLU A 472 14.76 4.22 -10.47
C GLU A 472 14.44 2.78 -10.01
N GLY A 473 15.43 2.12 -9.38
CA GLY A 473 15.33 0.72 -8.96
C GLY A 473 15.29 -0.33 -10.08
N LEU A 474 15.46 0.03 -11.36
CA LEU A 474 15.59 -0.97 -12.43
C LEU A 474 16.96 -1.65 -12.39
N LYS A 475 16.96 -2.99 -12.45
CA LYS A 475 18.19 -3.80 -12.49
C LYS A 475 19.10 -3.41 -13.67
N PRO A 476 20.44 -3.42 -13.51
CA PRO A 476 21.37 -3.04 -14.57
C PRO A 476 21.21 -3.83 -15.87
N GLU A 477 20.86 -5.12 -15.78
CA GLU A 477 20.65 -5.97 -16.96
C GLU A 477 19.44 -5.52 -17.77
N ILE A 478 18.36 -5.10 -17.09
CA ILE A 478 17.15 -4.58 -17.72
C ILE A 478 17.43 -3.22 -18.37
N LYS A 479 18.15 -2.33 -17.67
CA LYS A 479 18.57 -1.03 -18.22
C LYS A 479 19.39 -1.22 -19.51
N THR A 480 20.35 -2.16 -19.48
CA THR A 480 21.20 -2.47 -20.64
C THR A 480 20.38 -3.06 -21.80
N ALA A 481 19.48 -4.02 -21.53
CA ALA A 481 18.64 -4.64 -22.55
C ALA A 481 17.70 -3.64 -23.24
N LEU A 482 17.21 -2.65 -22.49
CA LEU A 482 16.35 -1.58 -22.96
C LEU A 482 17.13 -0.39 -23.55
N GLY A 483 18.47 -0.40 -23.52
CA GLY A 483 19.28 0.72 -24.05
C GLY A 483 19.11 2.00 -23.23
N ILE A 484 18.99 1.87 -21.91
CA ILE A 484 18.92 2.97 -20.95
C ILE A 484 20.33 3.14 -20.37
N ASP A 485 20.92 4.33 -20.51
CA ASP A 485 22.26 4.60 -19.98
C ASP A 485 22.23 4.76 -18.43
N PRO A 486 23.40 4.75 -17.76
CA PRO A 486 23.47 4.91 -16.31
C PRO A 486 22.89 6.24 -15.78
N GLN A 487 22.79 7.25 -16.64
CA GLN A 487 22.22 8.57 -16.34
C GLN A 487 20.71 8.64 -16.61
N GLY A 488 20.09 7.55 -17.08
CA GLY A 488 18.66 7.48 -17.38
C GLY A 488 18.27 8.05 -18.75
N ASN A 489 19.23 8.38 -19.61
CA ASN A 489 18.93 8.80 -20.98
C ASN A 489 18.64 7.58 -21.84
N THR A 490 17.60 7.68 -22.66
CA THR A 490 17.26 6.63 -23.61
C THR A 490 16.44 7.19 -24.77
N GLU A 491 16.67 6.63 -25.96
CA GLU A 491 15.76 6.79 -27.11
C GLU A 491 14.53 5.86 -26.99
N THR A 492 14.56 4.94 -26.02
CA THR A 492 13.54 3.93 -25.75
C THR A 492 12.38 4.55 -24.99
N THR A 493 11.39 5.09 -25.72
CA THR A 493 10.13 5.56 -25.13
C THR A 493 8.97 4.64 -25.48
N LEU A 494 7.98 4.53 -24.59
CA LEU A 494 6.69 3.90 -24.89
C LEU A 494 5.60 4.96 -24.72
N ASN A 495 5.24 5.66 -25.78
CA ASN A 495 4.27 6.76 -25.71
C ASN A 495 2.94 6.43 -26.40
N THR A 496 2.93 5.53 -27.39
CA THR A 496 1.74 5.30 -28.23
C THR A 496 0.89 4.12 -27.76
N ASN A 497 1.50 2.98 -27.45
CA ASN A 497 0.81 1.77 -27.01
C ASN A 497 1.67 1.02 -25.99
N PHE A 498 1.10 0.73 -24.83
CA PHE A 498 1.71 -0.06 -23.78
C PHE A 498 0.62 -0.66 -22.89
N LEU A 499 0.97 -1.58 -22.01
CA LEU A 499 0.02 -2.20 -21.09
C LEU A 499 -0.26 -1.29 -19.89
N ASP A 500 -1.02 -0.21 -20.09
CA ASP A 500 -1.68 0.48 -18.99
C ASP A 500 -2.77 -0.44 -18.37
N PRO A 501 -3.23 -0.18 -17.12
CA PRO A 501 -4.24 -1.02 -16.47
C PRO A 501 -5.49 -1.28 -17.32
N GLY A 502 -5.98 -0.26 -18.05
CA GLY A 502 -7.15 -0.40 -18.91
C GLY A 502 -6.89 -1.37 -20.07
N THR A 503 -5.75 -1.23 -20.74
CA THR A 503 -5.34 -2.12 -21.83
C THR A 503 -5.07 -3.54 -21.33
N LEU A 504 -4.37 -3.69 -20.21
CA LEU A 504 -4.07 -4.98 -19.57
C LEU A 504 -5.36 -5.74 -19.21
N PHE A 505 -6.30 -5.11 -18.50
CA PHE A 505 -7.56 -5.76 -18.12
C PHE A 505 -8.45 -6.09 -19.32
N LYS A 506 -8.29 -5.36 -20.43
CA LYS A 506 -9.01 -5.63 -21.67
C LYS A 506 -8.58 -6.95 -22.28
N LEU A 507 -7.29 -7.33 -22.18
CA LEU A 507 -6.77 -8.60 -22.70
C LEU A 507 -7.54 -9.83 -22.17
N PHE A 508 -8.13 -9.74 -20.98
CA PHE A 508 -8.84 -10.85 -20.33
C PHE A 508 -10.36 -10.80 -20.49
N SER A 509 -10.90 -9.82 -21.23
CA SER A 509 -12.36 -9.62 -21.31
C SER A 509 -13.11 -10.67 -22.12
N GLU A 510 -12.41 -11.33 -23.05
CA GLU A 510 -13.01 -12.33 -23.96
C GLU A 510 -12.56 -13.76 -23.61
N TRP A 511 -11.85 -13.94 -22.49
CA TRP A 511 -11.31 -15.24 -22.10
C TRP A 511 -12.41 -16.29 -21.89
N GLU A 512 -13.46 -15.95 -21.13
CA GLU A 512 -14.59 -16.88 -20.88
C GLU A 512 -15.23 -17.35 -22.20
N LEU A 513 -15.37 -16.46 -23.19
CA LEU A 513 -15.91 -16.79 -24.51
C LEU A 513 -14.95 -17.66 -25.33
N ALA A 514 -13.65 -17.39 -25.26
CA ALA A 514 -12.61 -18.16 -25.93
C ALA A 514 -12.53 -19.59 -25.36
N GLN A 515 -12.52 -19.70 -24.03
CA GLN A 515 -12.54 -20.98 -23.31
C GLN A 515 -13.79 -21.78 -23.68
N ALA A 516 -14.98 -21.15 -23.73
CA ALA A 516 -16.21 -21.82 -24.14
C ALA A 516 -16.18 -22.33 -25.60
N ARG A 517 -15.32 -21.77 -26.45
CA ARG A 517 -15.07 -22.25 -27.83
C ARG A 517 -13.99 -23.33 -27.90
N GLY A 518 -13.47 -23.78 -26.77
CA GLY A 518 -12.42 -24.80 -26.68
C GLY A 518 -11.01 -24.27 -26.90
N GLN A 519 -10.80 -22.95 -26.90
CA GLN A 519 -9.46 -22.37 -27.00
C GLN A 519 -8.73 -22.49 -25.65
N ASN A 520 -7.50 -23.00 -25.67
CA ASN A 520 -6.67 -23.02 -24.46
C ASN A 520 -6.07 -21.63 -24.17
N PHE A 521 -5.59 -21.43 -22.94
CA PHE A 521 -5.12 -20.12 -22.47
C PHE A 521 -3.89 -19.64 -23.24
N GLY A 522 -2.95 -20.54 -23.56
CA GLY A 522 -1.76 -20.20 -24.34
C GLY A 522 -2.09 -19.68 -25.75
N GLU A 523 -3.00 -20.35 -26.46
CA GLU A 523 -3.49 -19.92 -27.77
C GLU A 523 -4.22 -18.58 -27.71
N TYR A 524 -5.06 -18.40 -26.68
CA TYR A 524 -5.76 -17.14 -26.45
C TYR A 524 -4.79 -15.99 -26.23
N MET A 525 -3.83 -16.17 -25.32
CA MET A 525 -2.82 -15.16 -25.03
C MET A 525 -1.92 -14.88 -26.23
N GLN A 526 -1.60 -15.90 -27.04
CA GLN A 526 -0.85 -15.70 -28.29
C GLN A 526 -1.63 -14.81 -29.27
N SER A 527 -2.94 -15.04 -29.44
CA SER A 527 -3.76 -14.18 -30.29
C SER A 527 -3.81 -12.75 -29.74
N LYS A 528 -4.10 -12.58 -28.44
CA LYS A 528 -4.30 -11.26 -27.84
C LYS A 528 -3.02 -10.44 -27.74
N LEU A 529 -1.89 -11.04 -27.35
CA LEU A 529 -0.60 -10.36 -27.41
C LEU A 529 -0.14 -10.12 -28.84
N GLY A 530 -0.45 -11.04 -29.76
CA GLY A 530 -0.23 -10.85 -31.19
C GLY A 530 -0.95 -9.62 -31.74
N GLU A 531 -2.25 -9.48 -31.42
CA GLU A 531 -3.08 -8.32 -31.76
C GLU A 531 -2.52 -7.04 -31.12
N PHE A 532 -2.18 -7.07 -29.82
CA PHE A 532 -1.62 -5.94 -29.11
C PHE A 532 -0.30 -5.44 -29.71
N VAL A 533 0.63 -6.35 -30.02
CA VAL A 533 1.92 -6.02 -30.64
C VAL A 533 1.78 -5.64 -32.11
N ARG A 534 0.73 -6.09 -32.80
CA ARG A 534 0.41 -5.74 -34.20
C ARG A 534 -0.56 -4.55 -34.31
N ASP A 535 -0.94 -3.91 -33.19
CA ASP A 535 -1.94 -2.85 -33.17
C ASP A 535 -1.52 -1.72 -34.13
N PRO A 536 -2.40 -1.29 -35.05
CA PRO A 536 -2.12 -0.20 -35.96
C PRO A 536 -1.62 1.10 -35.31
N LYS A 537 -1.98 1.34 -34.04
CA LYS A 537 -1.47 2.48 -33.25
C LYS A 537 0.04 2.44 -33.02
N THR A 538 0.64 1.24 -33.07
CA THR A 538 2.10 1.02 -32.98
C THR A 538 2.81 1.00 -34.33
N LEU A 539 2.06 0.98 -35.45
CA LEU A 539 2.65 0.93 -36.79
C LEU A 539 3.40 2.22 -37.15
N SER A 540 3.15 3.31 -36.45
CA SER A 540 3.82 4.60 -36.65
C SER A 540 5.22 4.68 -36.01
N THR A 541 5.62 3.72 -35.15
CA THR A 541 6.90 3.75 -34.41
C THR A 541 7.52 2.33 -34.25
N PRO A 542 8.28 1.83 -35.24
CA PRO A 542 8.93 0.52 -35.20
C PRO A 542 9.82 0.25 -33.97
N GLU A 543 10.37 1.31 -33.39
CA GLU A 543 11.24 1.29 -32.20
C GLU A 543 10.46 0.99 -30.92
N GLU A 544 9.25 1.57 -30.75
CA GLU A 544 8.39 1.28 -29.60
C GLU A 544 7.96 -0.19 -29.61
N ARG A 545 7.64 -0.72 -30.80
CA ARG A 545 7.29 -2.13 -30.97
C ARG A 545 8.43 -3.08 -30.56
N LYS A 546 9.66 -2.80 -30.97
CA LYS A 546 10.84 -3.57 -30.56
C LYS A 546 11.02 -3.53 -29.03
N THR A 547 10.77 -2.37 -28.43
CA THR A 547 10.84 -2.18 -26.99
C THR A 547 9.80 -3.04 -26.26
N LEU A 548 8.54 -3.02 -26.70
CA LEU A 548 7.49 -3.89 -26.16
C LEU A 548 7.88 -5.36 -26.25
N GLN A 549 8.38 -5.82 -27.41
CA GLN A 549 8.80 -7.21 -27.61
C GLN A 549 9.99 -7.59 -26.73
N LYS A 550 10.96 -6.70 -26.54
CA LYS A 550 12.08 -6.89 -25.60
C LYS A 550 11.58 -7.08 -24.17
N ILE A 551 10.66 -6.24 -23.71
CA ILE A 551 10.08 -6.35 -22.36
C ILE A 551 9.34 -7.68 -22.21
N LEU A 552 8.45 -8.03 -23.16
CA LEU A 552 7.72 -9.29 -23.11
C LEU A 552 8.67 -10.52 -23.10
N SER A 553 9.74 -10.48 -23.89
CA SER A 553 10.74 -11.54 -23.93
C SER A 553 11.54 -11.64 -22.63
N ALA A 554 11.85 -10.51 -21.97
CA ALA A 554 12.61 -10.48 -20.71
C ALA A 554 11.84 -11.12 -19.53
N PHE A 555 10.52 -11.22 -19.62
CA PHE A 555 9.67 -11.89 -18.63
C PHE A 555 9.27 -13.32 -19.04
N ASP A 556 9.88 -13.89 -20.09
CA ASP A 556 9.54 -15.19 -20.69
C ASP A 556 8.08 -15.30 -21.17
N LEU A 557 7.44 -14.18 -21.53
CA LEU A 557 6.05 -14.20 -22.00
C LEU A 557 5.95 -14.64 -23.46
N ILE A 558 7.04 -14.43 -24.21
CA ILE A 558 7.18 -14.76 -25.63
C ILE A 558 8.56 -15.38 -25.90
N THR A 559 8.68 -16.25 -26.90
CA THR A 559 9.94 -16.98 -27.17
C THR A 559 11.07 -16.09 -27.69
N ASN A 560 10.76 -15.05 -28.48
CA ASN A 560 11.76 -14.22 -29.16
C ASN A 560 11.41 -12.74 -29.02
N ALA A 561 12.43 -11.89 -28.85
CA ALA A 561 12.31 -10.43 -28.84
C ALA A 561 12.08 -9.81 -30.24
N SER A 562 12.04 -10.63 -31.31
CA SER A 562 11.81 -10.19 -32.69
C SER A 562 11.04 -11.24 -33.49
N GLY A 563 10.09 -10.80 -34.31
CA GLY A 563 9.32 -11.67 -35.22
C GLY A 563 7.91 -11.99 -34.72
N GLU A 564 7.42 -13.18 -35.07
CA GLU A 564 6.08 -13.64 -34.69
C GLU A 564 6.01 -14.00 -33.19
N ILE A 565 4.95 -13.53 -32.53
CA ILE A 565 4.70 -13.78 -31.13
C ILE A 565 4.32 -15.25 -30.94
N LYS A 566 5.15 -15.97 -30.19
CA LYS A 566 4.84 -17.31 -29.68
C LYS A 566 4.85 -17.27 -28.17
N VAL A 567 3.72 -17.57 -27.55
CA VAL A 567 3.58 -17.58 -26.09
C VAL A 567 4.22 -18.83 -25.51
N THR A 568 4.87 -18.71 -24.35
CA THR A 568 5.50 -19.83 -23.65
C THR A 568 4.83 -20.02 -22.30
N ILE A 569 4.11 -21.13 -22.14
CA ILE A 569 3.57 -21.57 -20.86
C ILE A 569 4.09 -22.99 -20.62
N ASN A 570 5.01 -23.12 -19.67
CA ASN A 570 5.61 -24.40 -19.32
C ASN A 570 4.67 -25.16 -18.39
N LYS A 571 3.61 -25.77 -18.96
CA LYS A 571 2.65 -26.58 -18.22
C LYS A 571 3.19 -28.02 -18.05
N PRO A 572 3.47 -28.51 -16.82
CA PRO A 572 3.75 -29.92 -16.57
C PRO A 572 2.59 -30.81 -17.00
N ALA A 573 2.87 -32.02 -17.47
CA ALA A 573 1.86 -32.95 -17.99
C ALA A 573 0.80 -33.38 -16.95
N GLU A 574 1.12 -33.24 -15.65
CA GLU A 574 0.24 -33.61 -14.53
C GLU A 574 -0.44 -32.40 -13.88
N GLU A 575 -0.27 -31.19 -14.42
CA GLU A 575 -0.84 -29.98 -13.84
C GLU A 575 -2.34 -29.87 -14.13
N LYS A 576 -3.14 -29.72 -13.06
CA LYS A 576 -4.58 -29.44 -13.13
C LYS A 576 -4.85 -28.14 -13.90
N GLY A 577 -5.93 -28.12 -14.68
CA GLY A 577 -6.41 -26.90 -15.36
C GLY A 577 -7.11 -25.87 -14.47
N TYR A 578 -6.99 -25.98 -13.15
CA TYR A 578 -7.65 -25.13 -12.16
C TYR A 578 -6.91 -25.06 -10.85
N VAL A 579 -7.32 -24.07 -10.08
CA VAL A 579 -7.02 -23.91 -8.67
C VAL A 579 -8.31 -23.91 -7.86
N LEU A 580 -8.37 -24.78 -6.85
CA LEU A 580 -9.46 -24.83 -5.87
C LEU A 580 -9.33 -23.71 -4.83
N PRO A 581 -10.41 -23.35 -4.10
CA PRO A 581 -10.35 -22.32 -3.06
C PRO A 581 -9.26 -22.57 -2.00
N SER A 582 -9.11 -23.81 -1.53
CA SER A 582 -8.07 -24.16 -0.56
C SER A 582 -6.64 -23.98 -1.11
N GLU A 583 -6.46 -24.17 -2.43
CA GLU A 583 -5.18 -24.07 -3.12
C GLU A 583 -4.84 -22.62 -3.50
N MET A 584 -5.80 -21.70 -3.40
CA MET A 584 -5.67 -20.32 -3.84
C MET A 584 -4.51 -19.60 -3.18
N ALA A 585 -4.22 -19.88 -1.91
CA ALA A 585 -3.07 -19.27 -1.24
C ALA A 585 -1.75 -19.80 -1.77
N GLY A 586 -1.62 -21.04 -2.21
CA GLY A 586 -0.39 -21.52 -2.86
C GLY A 586 -0.22 -20.93 -4.27
N ALA A 587 -1.34 -20.73 -4.97
CA ALA A 587 -1.41 -20.13 -6.29
C ALA A 587 -1.20 -18.60 -6.28
N VAL A 588 -1.60 -17.94 -5.19
CA VAL A 588 -1.53 -16.48 -4.97
C VAL A 588 -0.40 -16.10 -4.02
N ALA A 589 0.21 -17.01 -3.26
CA ALA A 589 1.47 -16.75 -2.52
C ALA A 589 2.69 -16.67 -3.47
N LEU A 590 2.50 -17.03 -4.74
CA LEU A 590 3.40 -16.58 -5.81
C LEU A 590 3.24 -15.07 -6.11
N SER A 591 2.16 -14.44 -5.64
CA SER A 591 1.85 -13.01 -5.75
C SER A 591 1.74 -12.25 -4.43
N SER A 592 1.98 -12.89 -3.28
CA SER A 592 2.17 -12.20 -1.99
C SER A 592 3.60 -11.69 -1.84
N GLU A 593 4.07 -11.00 -2.88
CA GLU A 593 4.85 -9.79 -2.65
C GLU A 593 3.81 -8.70 -2.32
N ASN A 594 3.87 -8.16 -1.11
CA ASN A 594 2.96 -7.15 -0.55
C ASN A 594 2.41 -6.16 -1.62
N PRO A 595 1.15 -5.69 -1.50
CA PRO A 595 0.53 -4.69 -2.37
C PRO A 595 1.10 -3.26 -2.18
N MET A 596 2.40 -3.15 -1.91
CA MET A 596 3.19 -1.96 -2.19
C MET A 596 4.11 -2.30 -3.35
N GLY A 597 3.82 -1.71 -4.51
CA GLY A 597 4.68 -1.79 -5.68
C GLY A 597 6.12 -1.43 -5.34
N THR A 598 7.03 -2.19 -5.95
CA THR A 598 8.48 -1.98 -6.01
C THR A 598 9.17 -1.85 -4.66
N ALA A 599 9.13 -2.93 -3.87
CA ALA A 599 10.08 -3.11 -2.78
C ALA A 599 10.36 -4.59 -2.45
N SER A 600 10.03 -5.57 -3.27
CA SER A 600 9.84 -6.95 -2.78
C SER A 600 11.04 -7.91 -2.82
N SER A 601 12.23 -7.46 -3.23
CA SER A 601 13.47 -7.99 -2.64
C SER A 601 14.22 -6.97 -1.78
N GLU A 602 13.80 -5.70 -1.81
CA GLU A 602 14.52 -4.57 -1.21
C GLU A 602 14.02 -4.20 0.20
N THR A 603 12.71 -4.23 0.45
CA THR A 603 12.13 -4.13 1.79
C THR A 603 12.09 -5.45 2.52
N THR A 604 12.15 -6.61 1.86
CA THR A 604 12.22 -7.87 2.63
C THR A 604 13.51 -7.91 3.43
N SER A 605 14.66 -7.62 2.81
CA SER A 605 15.94 -7.55 3.52
C SER A 605 16.08 -6.31 4.40
N SER A 606 15.62 -5.12 3.99
CA SER A 606 15.66 -3.92 4.86
C SER A 606 14.71 -4.02 6.07
N SER A 607 13.53 -4.62 5.91
CA SER A 607 12.59 -4.86 7.01
C SER A 607 12.96 -6.04 7.89
N GLU A 608 13.59 -7.09 7.35
CA GLU A 608 14.25 -8.13 8.14
C GLU A 608 15.40 -7.53 8.95
N PHE A 609 16.25 -6.72 8.32
CA PHE A 609 17.36 -6.05 8.98
C PHE A 609 16.89 -5.12 10.11
N GLN A 610 15.84 -4.34 9.88
CA GLN A 610 15.23 -3.50 10.91
C GLN A 610 14.58 -4.32 12.03
N ARG A 611 13.91 -5.44 11.71
CA ARG A 611 13.32 -6.34 12.71
C ARG A 611 14.37 -7.05 13.56
N ASP A 612 15.46 -7.51 12.96
CA ASP A 612 16.58 -8.16 13.66
C ASP A 612 17.26 -7.17 14.61
N GLU A 613 17.42 -5.93 14.16
CA GLU A 613 17.98 -4.86 14.97
C GLU A 613 17.03 -4.44 16.10
N GLU A 614 15.73 -4.36 15.83
CA GLU A 614 14.70 -4.11 16.84
C GLU A 614 14.67 -5.21 17.90
N GLN A 615 14.67 -6.48 17.50
CA GLN A 615 14.65 -7.61 18.42
C GLN A 615 15.92 -7.63 19.27
N SER A 616 17.09 -7.42 18.65
CA SER A 616 18.37 -7.33 19.37
C SER A 616 18.34 -6.24 20.44
N TRP A 617 17.79 -5.07 20.13
CA TRP A 617 17.67 -3.97 21.09
C TRP A 617 16.60 -4.22 22.15
N ARG A 618 15.48 -4.88 21.83
CA ARG A 618 14.45 -5.27 22.81
C ARG A 618 15.03 -6.23 23.85
N ASP A 619 15.78 -7.23 23.40
CA ASP A 619 16.44 -8.21 24.28
C ASP A 619 17.52 -7.54 25.13
N LYS A 620 18.23 -6.57 24.55
CA LYS A 620 19.29 -5.83 25.24
C LYS A 620 18.77 -4.85 26.27
N LEU A 621 17.79 -4.00 25.93
CA LEU A 621 17.29 -2.91 26.78
C LEU A 621 16.18 -3.33 27.73
N LYS A 622 15.43 -4.38 27.39
CA LYS A 622 14.30 -4.91 28.17
C LYS A 622 13.30 -3.81 28.57
N PRO A 623 12.79 -2.98 27.65
CA PRO A 623 12.01 -1.80 27.97
C PRO A 623 10.80 -2.15 28.85
N ALA A 624 10.63 -1.40 29.95
CA ALA A 624 9.50 -1.59 30.86
C ALA A 624 8.18 -1.23 30.17
N SER A 625 7.08 -1.85 30.59
CA SER A 625 5.75 -1.61 30.00
C SER A 625 5.38 -0.12 30.04
N GLY A 626 5.02 0.44 28.90
CA GLY A 626 4.68 1.87 28.75
C GLY A 626 5.87 2.80 28.50
N SER A 627 7.11 2.28 28.46
CA SER A 627 8.30 3.06 28.07
C SER A 627 8.36 3.24 26.55
N VAL A 628 8.86 4.40 26.11
CA VAL A 628 9.09 4.66 24.68
C VAL A 628 10.25 3.80 24.19
N PHE A 629 10.00 2.96 23.19
CA PHE A 629 11.04 2.20 22.51
C PHE A 629 10.63 2.09 21.04
N GLU A 630 11.39 2.75 20.18
CA GLU A 630 11.09 2.86 18.75
C GLU A 630 12.41 2.82 17.97
N ILE A 631 12.54 1.90 17.01
CA ILE A 631 13.65 1.93 16.06
C ILE A 631 13.21 2.84 14.91
N PRO A 632 13.91 3.96 14.62
CA PRO A 632 13.57 4.81 13.50
C PRO A 632 13.53 4.02 12.18
N GLU A 633 12.72 4.44 11.21
CA GLU A 633 12.72 3.80 9.89
C GLU A 633 14.08 4.02 9.20
N LEU A 634 14.63 2.97 8.60
CA LEU A 634 15.85 3.09 7.81
C LEU A 634 15.58 4.04 6.62
N PRO A 635 16.38 5.10 6.42
CA PRO A 635 16.10 6.08 5.37
C PRO A 635 16.06 5.46 3.98
N ARG A 636 14.99 5.76 3.22
CA ARG A 636 14.79 5.23 1.86
C ARG A 636 15.86 5.65 0.86
N SER A 637 16.66 6.66 1.19
CA SER A 637 17.80 7.11 0.40
C SER A 637 18.98 6.15 0.42
N ILE A 638 18.98 5.12 1.27
CA ILE A 638 20.07 4.15 1.38
C ILE A 638 19.86 3.02 0.35
N PRO A 639 20.76 2.84 -0.63
CA PRO A 639 20.62 1.80 -1.65
C PRO A 639 20.70 0.39 -1.05
N LEU A 640 19.90 -0.54 -1.56
CA LEU A 640 19.90 -1.92 -1.06
C LEU A 640 21.23 -2.63 -1.29
N GLU A 641 21.88 -2.39 -2.43
CA GLU A 641 23.19 -2.95 -2.75
C GLU A 641 24.24 -2.61 -1.68
N ALA A 642 24.13 -1.43 -1.07
CA ALA A 642 24.98 -1.05 0.06
C ALA A 642 24.65 -1.88 1.31
N LEU A 643 23.36 -2.08 1.63
CA LEU A 643 22.93 -2.90 2.77
C LEU A 643 23.35 -4.38 2.62
N GLU A 644 23.22 -4.95 1.42
CA GLU A 644 23.70 -6.31 1.12
C GLU A 644 25.23 -6.42 1.23
N LYS A 645 25.95 -5.38 0.79
CA LYS A 645 27.41 -5.30 0.96
C LYS A 645 27.82 -5.32 2.43
N PHE A 646 27.10 -4.62 3.30
CA PHE A 646 27.36 -4.62 4.75
C PHE A 646 26.92 -5.91 5.43
N ALA A 647 25.83 -6.53 4.97
CA ALA A 647 25.38 -7.83 5.47
C ALA A 647 26.41 -8.94 5.21
N ASN A 648 27.18 -8.83 4.12
CA ASN A 648 28.26 -9.76 3.76
C ASN A 648 29.62 -9.43 4.40
N ASP A 649 29.79 -8.25 5.03
CA ASP A 649 31.02 -7.82 5.72
C ASP A 649 30.81 -7.79 7.25
N THR A 650 30.38 -8.94 7.80
CA THR A 650 30.02 -9.05 9.23
C THR A 650 31.18 -8.81 10.20
N GLU A 651 32.42 -8.81 9.72
CA GLU A 651 33.63 -8.73 10.54
C GLU A 651 34.25 -7.33 10.61
N HIS A 652 33.97 -6.42 9.65
CA HIS A 652 34.65 -5.12 9.58
C HIS A 652 33.69 -3.92 9.57
N ILE A 653 32.62 -3.93 8.76
CA ILE A 653 31.69 -2.79 8.63
C ILE A 653 30.24 -3.27 8.69
N GLY A 654 29.44 -2.66 9.58
CA GLY A 654 28.03 -3.01 9.73
C GLY A 654 27.12 -1.79 9.85
N VAL A 655 25.87 -2.00 9.47
CA VAL A 655 24.78 -1.04 9.73
C VAL A 655 24.21 -1.30 11.12
N ARG A 656 24.00 -0.26 11.91
CA ARG A 656 23.48 -0.35 13.28
C ARG A 656 22.46 0.75 13.52
N SER A 657 21.43 0.45 14.29
CA SER A 657 20.50 1.47 14.76
C SER A 657 20.77 1.83 16.21
N ILE A 658 20.33 3.02 16.59
CA ILE A 658 20.14 3.44 17.98
C ILE A 658 18.64 3.65 18.15
N PRO A 659 17.97 2.96 19.10
CA PRO A 659 16.56 3.16 19.36
C PRO A 659 16.32 4.54 19.95
N LYS A 660 15.16 5.09 19.62
CA LYS A 660 14.57 6.22 20.32
C LYS A 660 14.02 5.75 21.66
N LEU A 661 14.52 6.36 22.71
CA LEU A 661 14.21 6.15 24.12
C LEU A 661 13.65 7.46 24.70
N ASP A 662 12.93 7.37 25.81
CA ASP A 662 12.55 8.52 26.62
C ASP A 662 13.45 8.56 27.86
N ILE A 663 14.63 9.18 27.71
CA ILE A 663 15.57 9.41 28.82
C ILE A 663 15.24 10.69 29.60
N GLY A 664 14.28 11.48 29.10
CA GLY A 664 13.94 12.82 29.58
C GLY A 664 14.69 13.93 28.85
N THR A 665 14.54 15.13 29.38
CA THR A 665 15.02 16.38 28.78
C THR A 665 16.23 16.96 29.52
N PRO A 666 16.97 17.91 28.91
CA PRO A 666 18.01 18.66 29.62
C PRO A 666 17.48 19.33 30.90
N ASP A 667 16.22 19.77 30.91
CA ASP A 667 15.60 20.41 32.07
C ASP A 667 15.28 19.41 33.19
N ASP A 668 14.95 18.16 32.86
CA ASP A 668 14.78 17.11 33.86
C ASP A 668 16.11 16.81 34.56
N LEU A 669 17.20 16.69 33.80
CA LEU A 669 18.55 16.47 34.34
C LEU A 669 19.01 17.63 35.24
N ARG A 670 18.65 18.88 34.90
CA ARG A 670 18.96 20.04 35.75
C ARG A 670 18.16 20.06 37.04
N ARG A 671 16.91 19.59 37.02
CA ARG A 671 16.01 19.59 38.19
C ARG A 671 16.24 18.42 39.14
N MET A 672 16.66 17.27 38.62
CA MET A 672 16.89 16.04 39.40
C MET A 672 18.35 15.92 39.85
N ASP A 673 18.61 15.10 40.87
CA ASP A 673 19.97 14.61 41.09
C ASP A 673 20.40 13.71 39.91
N VAL A 674 21.69 13.67 39.59
CA VAL A 674 22.17 12.82 38.49
C VAL A 674 21.92 11.34 38.81
N ASP A 675 22.03 10.92 40.06
CA ASP A 675 21.75 9.54 40.46
C ASP A 675 20.26 9.19 40.21
N ASP A 676 19.35 10.10 40.58
CA ASP A 676 17.90 9.91 40.36
C ASP A 676 17.57 9.88 38.86
N PHE A 677 18.22 10.74 38.07
CA PHE A 677 18.03 10.79 36.63
C PHE A 677 18.47 9.48 35.96
N LEU A 678 19.65 8.94 36.35
CA LEU A 678 20.15 7.68 35.81
C LEU A 678 19.33 6.48 36.29
N ALA A 679 18.91 6.47 37.56
CA ALA A 679 18.03 5.44 38.11
C ALA A 679 16.68 5.39 37.37
N ARG A 680 16.12 6.54 36.99
CA ARG A 680 14.90 6.62 36.18
C ARG A 680 15.09 6.03 34.78
N ILE A 681 16.26 6.23 34.16
CA ILE A 681 16.57 5.61 32.87
C ILE A 681 16.68 4.09 33.02
N GLU A 682 17.39 3.61 34.05
CA GLU A 682 17.51 2.17 34.35
C GLU A 682 16.15 1.54 34.68
N GLU A 683 15.24 2.25 35.36
CA GLU A 683 13.88 1.76 35.63
C GLU A 683 13.07 1.56 34.34
N ARG A 684 13.19 2.48 33.38
CA ARG A 684 12.52 2.40 32.07
C ARG A 684 13.18 1.39 31.13
N TYR A 685 14.50 1.25 31.22
CA TYR A 685 15.30 0.34 30.41
C TYR A 685 16.25 -0.48 31.31
N PRO A 686 15.75 -1.51 32.02
CA PRO A 686 16.51 -2.35 32.94
C PRO A 686 17.77 -3.00 32.34
N GLY A 687 17.81 -3.17 31.03
CA GLY A 687 18.97 -3.67 30.32
C GLY A 687 20.13 -2.68 30.18
N LEU A 688 19.88 -1.39 30.47
CA LEU A 688 20.85 -0.31 30.41
C LEU A 688 21.17 0.18 31.84
N ARG A 689 22.14 -0.49 32.46
CA ARG A 689 22.44 -0.34 33.89
C ARG A 689 23.24 0.93 34.18
N VAL A 690 22.99 1.56 35.34
CA VAL A 690 23.87 2.61 35.87
C VAL A 690 25.24 2.01 36.15
N TYR A 691 26.29 2.55 35.54
CA TYR A 691 27.62 1.97 35.62
C TYR A 691 28.14 1.82 37.07
N GLU A 692 27.89 2.82 37.91
CA GLU A 692 28.32 2.85 39.30
C GLU A 692 27.68 1.76 40.16
N SER A 693 26.48 1.27 39.78
CA SER A 693 25.76 0.20 40.49
C SER A 693 26.25 -1.21 40.13
N LEU A 694 27.02 -1.36 39.05
CA LEU A 694 27.54 -2.64 38.59
C LEU A 694 28.60 -3.23 39.54
N SER A 695 28.51 -4.54 39.78
CA SER A 695 29.54 -5.31 40.46
C SER A 695 30.84 -5.38 39.64
N PRO A 696 32.00 -5.71 40.24
CA PRO A 696 33.25 -5.89 39.48
C PRO A 696 33.13 -6.87 38.32
N ALA A 697 32.38 -7.98 38.49
CA ALA A 697 32.17 -8.97 37.43
C ALA A 697 31.31 -8.41 36.28
N GLU A 698 30.21 -7.71 36.57
CA GLU A 698 29.36 -7.08 35.54
C GLU A 698 30.10 -5.95 34.79
N ARG A 699 31.05 -5.29 35.46
CA ARG A 699 31.88 -4.26 34.83
C ARG A 699 32.83 -4.84 33.77
N ASP A 700 33.32 -6.06 33.99
CA ASP A 700 34.21 -6.76 33.07
C ASP A 700 33.45 -7.56 32.00
N ASP A 701 32.16 -7.85 32.19
CA ASP A 701 31.30 -8.53 31.22
C ASP A 701 30.67 -7.55 30.21
N HIS A 702 31.21 -7.46 28.99
CA HIS A 702 30.75 -6.55 27.93
C HIS A 702 29.35 -6.84 27.38
N THR A 703 28.73 -7.97 27.72
CA THR A 703 27.33 -8.27 27.38
C THR A 703 26.34 -7.50 28.25
N VAL A 704 26.77 -6.90 29.36
CA VAL A 704 25.90 -6.06 30.21
C VAL A 704 25.72 -4.67 29.58
N GLY A 705 24.50 -4.24 29.27
CA GLY A 705 24.26 -2.87 28.79
C GLY A 705 24.54 -1.84 29.89
N ARG A 706 25.22 -0.74 29.56
CA ARG A 706 25.63 0.27 30.55
C ARG A 706 25.54 1.70 30.04
N LEU A 707 25.06 2.59 30.90
CA LEU A 707 25.12 4.04 30.68
C LEU A 707 26.56 4.56 30.78
N LEU A 708 26.81 5.71 30.15
CA LEU A 708 28.01 6.50 30.46
C LEU A 708 28.05 6.81 31.96
N ARG A 709 29.27 6.82 32.52
CA ARG A 709 29.51 7.09 33.94
C ARG A 709 28.84 8.37 34.42
N LYS A 710 28.50 8.42 35.71
CA LYS A 710 27.95 9.60 36.39
C LYS A 710 28.69 10.88 36.04
N TRP A 711 30.03 10.81 35.96
CA TRP A 711 30.87 11.95 35.53
C TRP A 711 30.35 12.63 34.25
N TYR A 712 30.06 11.88 33.19
CA TYR A 712 29.61 12.45 31.92
C TYR A 712 28.31 13.25 32.11
N TRP A 713 27.35 12.68 32.83
CA TRP A 713 26.05 13.30 33.08
C TRP A 713 26.13 14.52 33.99
N GLU A 714 27.09 14.56 34.93
CA GLU A 714 27.39 15.77 35.72
C GLU A 714 27.94 16.89 34.82
N GLU A 715 28.82 16.57 33.88
CA GLU A 715 29.33 17.55 32.93
C GLU A 715 28.21 18.05 31.99
N VAL A 716 27.30 17.18 31.53
CA VAL A 716 26.10 17.57 30.77
C VAL A 716 25.18 18.47 31.60
N LYS A 717 24.90 18.10 32.85
CA LYS A 717 24.09 18.89 33.79
C LYS A 717 24.67 20.29 34.01
N SER A 718 26.00 20.39 34.10
CA SER A 718 26.72 21.65 34.25
C SER A 718 26.82 22.48 32.96
N GLY A 719 26.35 21.95 31.82
CA GLY A 719 26.39 22.62 30.52
C GLY A 719 27.76 22.62 29.84
N LYS A 720 28.69 21.78 30.32
CA LYS A 720 30.04 21.64 29.74
C LYS A 720 30.09 20.66 28.57
N ILE A 721 29.11 19.76 28.50
CA ILE A 721 28.86 18.87 27.36
C ILE A 721 27.39 19.09 26.96
N ASP A 722 27.10 19.09 25.66
CA ASP A 722 25.74 19.23 25.16
C ASP A 722 24.91 17.97 25.51
N PHE A 723 23.59 18.12 25.70
CA PHE A 723 22.74 16.99 26.07
C PHE A 723 22.66 15.97 24.92
N PRO A 724 22.77 14.66 25.19
CA PRO A 724 22.83 13.64 24.15
C PRO A 724 21.44 13.37 23.54
N GLU A 725 21.03 14.23 22.61
CA GLU A 725 19.74 14.14 21.90
C GLU A 725 19.55 12.82 21.14
N ILE A 726 20.63 12.10 20.83
CA ILE A 726 20.56 10.82 20.11
C ILE A 726 19.72 9.78 20.83
N TYR A 727 19.68 9.77 22.17
CA TYR A 727 18.81 8.86 22.91
C TYR A 727 17.33 9.15 22.64
N ASN A 728 16.94 10.42 22.44
CA ASN A 728 15.54 10.83 22.22
C ASN A 728 15.12 10.83 20.74
N LYS A 729 16.08 10.81 19.82
CA LYS A 729 15.84 10.80 18.37
C LYS A 729 15.96 9.40 17.77
N GLY A 730 16.91 8.61 18.26
CA GLY A 730 17.38 7.41 17.60
C GLY A 730 18.16 7.74 16.33
N GLY A 731 18.60 6.72 15.61
CA GLY A 731 19.22 6.92 14.30
C GLY A 731 19.82 5.65 13.71
N TRP A 732 20.27 5.74 12.47
CA TRP A 732 20.93 4.68 11.73
C TRP A 732 22.34 5.09 11.31
N PHE A 733 23.27 4.15 11.46
CA PHE A 733 24.70 4.38 11.26
C PHE A 733 25.32 3.23 10.46
N VAL A 734 26.20 3.55 9.52
CA VAL A 734 27.22 2.59 9.06
C VAL A 734 28.45 2.84 9.90
N THR A 735 28.91 1.81 10.59
CA THR A 735 30.07 1.92 11.49
C THR A 735 30.95 0.70 11.35
N GLU A 736 32.19 0.87 11.76
CA GLU A 736 33.13 -0.22 11.95
C GLU A 736 32.71 -1.05 13.17
N VAL A 737 32.53 -2.36 12.95
CA VAL A 737 31.98 -3.30 13.95
C VAL A 737 33.05 -4.18 14.60
N MET A 738 34.30 -4.10 14.13
CA MET A 738 35.39 -4.86 14.74
C MET A 738 35.69 -4.38 16.17
N PRO A 739 36.09 -5.29 17.07
CA PRO A 739 36.63 -4.92 18.36
C PRO A 739 37.92 -4.14 18.16
N LYS A 740 38.11 -3.11 18.99
CA LYS A 740 39.36 -2.35 18.97
C LYS A 740 40.51 -3.22 19.51
N PRO A 741 41.64 -3.33 18.79
CA PRO A 741 42.75 -4.20 19.18
C PRO A 741 43.48 -3.66 20.42
N MET A 742 44.34 -4.48 21.04
CA MET A 742 45.05 -4.09 22.27
C MET A 742 46.03 -2.93 22.02
N SER A 743 46.46 -2.26 23.10
CA SER A 743 47.46 -1.20 22.99
C SER A 743 48.73 -1.75 22.31
N ARG A 744 49.15 -1.08 21.22
CA ARG A 744 50.28 -1.41 20.33
C ARG A 744 49.97 -2.37 19.17
N ASP A 745 48.76 -2.90 19.10
CA ASP A 745 48.27 -3.60 17.92
C ASP A 745 47.61 -2.60 16.95
N THR A 746 47.52 -2.96 15.67
CA THR A 746 46.87 -2.15 14.63
C THR A 746 45.43 -2.61 14.43
N TYR A 747 44.54 -1.68 14.09
CA TYR A 747 43.20 -2.06 13.61
C TYR A 747 43.35 -2.91 12.34
N ASP A 748 42.45 -3.87 12.17
CA ASP A 748 42.29 -4.54 10.89
C ASP A 748 41.92 -3.51 9.81
N GLU A 749 42.43 -3.71 8.61
CA GLU A 749 42.15 -2.81 7.49
C GLU A 749 40.70 -2.97 7.05
N THR A 750 39.93 -1.89 7.14
CA THR A 750 38.55 -1.79 6.65
C THR A 750 38.48 -0.97 5.37
N MET A 751 37.35 -1.03 4.65
CA MET A 751 37.11 -0.16 3.49
C MET A 751 37.23 1.33 3.84
N ILE A 752 36.94 1.71 5.09
CA ILE A 752 37.07 3.09 5.56
C ILE A 752 38.53 3.40 5.93
N SER A 753 39.27 2.49 6.59
CA SER A 753 40.67 2.73 6.98
C SER A 753 41.61 2.82 5.79
N ALA A 754 41.35 2.00 4.77
CA ALA A 754 42.10 2.01 3.52
C ALA A 754 42.05 3.41 2.87
N GLU A 755 40.89 4.08 2.90
CA GLU A 755 40.74 5.42 2.34
C GLU A 755 41.33 6.52 3.17
N LEU A 756 41.30 6.38 4.49
CA LEU A 756 41.90 7.37 5.37
C LEU A 756 43.43 7.31 5.35
N GLY A 757 44.04 6.28 4.76
CA GLY A 757 45.49 6.11 4.70
C GLY A 757 46.13 5.80 6.07
N HIS A 758 45.32 5.48 7.08
CA HIS A 758 45.77 5.17 8.43
C HIS A 758 45.81 3.66 8.65
N THR A 759 46.96 3.04 8.41
CA THR A 759 47.21 1.63 8.79
C THR A 759 47.37 1.44 10.30
N ASN A 760 47.70 2.52 11.03
CA ASN A 760 47.69 2.57 12.49
C ASN A 760 46.88 3.79 12.96
N ARG A 761 45.64 3.56 13.39
CA ARG A 761 44.71 4.61 13.85
C ARG A 761 44.91 5.00 15.32
N PHE A 762 45.99 4.56 15.95
CA PHE A 762 46.39 5.03 17.27
C PHE A 762 47.40 6.15 17.17
N ASN A 763 47.54 6.93 18.25
CA ASN A 763 48.48 8.06 18.29
C ASN A 763 48.19 9.11 17.20
N VAL A 764 46.91 9.27 16.86
CA VAL A 764 46.41 10.29 15.94
C VAL A 764 45.71 11.37 16.77
N THR A 765 46.01 12.63 16.49
CA THR A 765 45.31 13.76 17.12
C THR A 765 43.87 13.84 16.60
N TRP A 766 42.95 14.42 17.36
CA TRP A 766 41.58 14.62 16.89
C TRP A 766 41.55 15.48 15.63
N ASP A 767 42.34 16.55 15.58
CA ASP A 767 42.40 17.47 14.42
C ASP A 767 42.85 16.75 13.14
N THR A 768 43.82 15.85 13.26
CA THR A 768 44.28 15.00 12.14
C THR A 768 43.18 14.04 11.71
N ALA A 769 42.61 13.27 12.64
CA ALA A 769 41.58 12.28 12.33
C ALA A 769 40.34 12.93 11.69
N HIS A 770 39.83 14.00 12.30
CA HIS A 770 38.69 14.76 11.77
C HIS A 770 39.01 15.36 10.39
N GLY A 771 40.20 15.96 10.23
CA GLY A 771 40.63 16.51 8.94
C GLY A 771 40.74 15.46 7.83
N ASP A 772 41.22 14.25 8.14
CA ASP A 772 41.28 13.14 7.20
C ASP A 772 39.89 12.62 6.80
N ILE A 773 38.97 12.53 7.76
CA ILE A 773 37.58 12.14 7.49
C ILE A 773 36.91 13.15 6.56
N VAL A 774 37.05 14.45 6.84
CA VAL A 774 36.47 15.52 6.01
C VAL A 774 37.07 15.52 4.60
N ARG A 775 38.39 15.31 4.47
CA ARG A 775 39.07 15.27 3.16
C ARG A 775 38.62 14.09 2.29
N ASN A 776 38.47 12.90 2.88
CA ASN A 776 38.17 11.67 2.15
C ASN A 776 36.68 11.31 2.18
N LYS A 777 35.80 12.22 2.61
CA LYS A 777 34.36 11.99 2.76
C LYS A 777 33.72 11.42 1.48
N SER A 778 34.01 12.03 0.34
CA SER A 778 33.40 11.66 -0.95
C SER A 778 33.82 10.26 -1.38
N GLU A 779 35.10 9.93 -1.21
CA GLU A 779 35.69 8.63 -1.51
C GLU A 779 35.15 7.54 -0.59
N ILE A 780 35.04 7.82 0.72
CA ILE A 780 34.43 6.92 1.71
C ILE A 780 32.98 6.59 1.31
N LEU A 781 32.15 7.61 1.05
CA LEU A 781 30.75 7.41 0.66
C LEU A 781 30.64 6.66 -0.68
N SER A 782 31.48 7.01 -1.65
CA SER A 782 31.52 6.33 -2.96
C SER A 782 31.89 4.85 -2.82
N LYS A 783 32.93 4.51 -2.05
CA LYS A 783 33.32 3.11 -1.81
C LYS A 783 32.25 2.33 -1.04
N LEU A 784 31.54 2.98 -0.13
CA LEU A 784 30.44 2.36 0.61
C LEU A 784 29.15 2.24 -0.21
N GLY A 785 29.09 2.81 -1.42
CA GLY A 785 27.88 2.82 -2.24
C GLY A 785 26.78 3.70 -1.64
N LEU A 786 27.16 4.72 -0.86
CA LEU A 786 26.24 5.57 -0.12
C LEU A 786 26.11 6.97 -0.77
N PRO A 787 24.95 7.65 -0.60
CA PRO A 787 24.75 9.00 -1.11
C PRO A 787 25.77 10.01 -0.60
N SER A 788 26.27 10.88 -1.48
CA SER A 788 27.33 11.86 -1.16
C SER A 788 26.92 12.95 -0.16
N ASN A 789 25.61 13.12 0.06
CA ASN A 789 25.05 14.11 0.99
C ASN A 789 25.05 13.63 2.46
N LEU A 790 25.35 12.36 2.73
CA LEU A 790 25.39 11.84 4.10
C LEU A 790 26.52 12.45 4.92
N GLU A 791 26.38 12.45 6.25
CA GLU A 791 27.43 12.91 7.16
C GLU A 791 28.41 11.77 7.45
N VAL A 792 29.71 12.08 7.41
CA VAL A 792 30.80 11.15 7.80
C VAL A 792 31.62 11.86 8.86
N ARG A 793 31.73 11.26 10.04
CA ARG A 793 32.41 11.85 11.22
C ARG A 793 32.80 10.78 12.23
N MET A 794 33.45 11.18 13.33
CA MET A 794 33.55 10.32 14.50
C MET A 794 32.18 10.26 15.22
N PRO A 795 31.86 9.19 15.97
CA PRO A 795 30.63 9.14 16.76
C PRO A 795 30.66 10.17 17.90
N THR A 796 29.50 10.60 18.40
CA THR A 796 29.40 11.27 19.70
C THR A 796 29.67 10.27 20.84
N ALA A 797 29.89 10.75 22.06
CA ALA A 797 30.12 9.89 23.23
C ALA A 797 28.91 8.98 23.51
N ALA A 798 27.70 9.50 23.35
CA ALA A 798 26.47 8.73 23.52
C ALA A 798 26.27 7.71 22.38
N GLU A 799 26.53 8.11 21.13
CA GLU A 799 26.50 7.18 19.99
C GLU A 799 27.50 6.05 20.17
N LEU A 800 28.74 6.36 20.53
CA LEU A 800 29.78 5.37 20.74
C LEU A 800 29.45 4.42 21.90
N ASN A 801 28.92 4.95 23.01
CA ASN A 801 28.45 4.12 24.13
C ASN A 801 27.36 3.12 23.67
N MET A 802 26.35 3.59 22.93
CA MET A 802 25.26 2.74 22.46
C MET A 802 25.71 1.72 21.42
N LEU A 803 26.55 2.12 20.46
CA LEU A 803 27.11 1.20 19.47
C LEU A 803 27.91 0.09 20.15
N LEU A 804 28.77 0.41 21.11
CA LEU A 804 29.55 -0.59 21.84
C LEU A 804 28.67 -1.52 22.69
N ASN A 805 27.62 -0.99 23.32
CA ASN A 805 26.63 -1.81 24.02
C ASN A 805 25.93 -2.78 23.05
N ARG A 806 25.55 -2.32 21.86
CA ARG A 806 24.88 -3.13 20.83
C ARG A 806 25.76 -4.23 20.27
N MET A 807 27.04 -3.94 20.07
CA MET A 807 28.03 -4.89 19.55
C MET A 807 28.54 -5.86 20.61
N GLU A 808 28.24 -5.60 21.88
CA GLU A 808 28.74 -6.38 23.04
C GLU A 808 30.27 -6.44 23.10
N VAL A 809 30.92 -5.43 22.51
CA VAL A 809 32.38 -5.30 22.49
C VAL A 809 32.82 -4.24 23.47
N GLY A 810 33.79 -4.60 24.31
CA GLY A 810 34.54 -3.62 25.08
C GLY A 810 35.52 -2.86 24.20
N THR A 811 35.90 -1.67 24.64
CA THR A 811 37.09 -0.99 24.13
C THR A 811 38.19 -1.11 25.15
N ASN A 812 39.30 -1.75 24.76
CA ASN A 812 40.46 -1.88 25.63
C ASN A 812 41.31 -0.59 25.69
N THR A 813 40.79 0.54 25.21
CA THR A 813 41.47 1.84 25.08
C THR A 813 40.43 2.95 24.86
N TYR A 814 40.84 4.21 24.70
CA TYR A 814 39.92 5.33 24.45
C TYR A 814 39.76 5.59 22.95
N GLU A 815 38.60 6.06 22.53
CA GLU A 815 38.34 6.53 21.17
C GLU A 815 37.87 7.98 21.15
N TRP A 816 38.34 8.73 20.13
CA TRP A 816 37.90 10.08 19.84
C TRP A 816 36.41 10.13 19.50
N THR A 817 35.76 11.19 19.98
CA THR A 817 34.36 11.50 19.68
C THR A 817 34.24 12.95 19.19
N GLU A 818 33.10 13.30 18.62
CA GLU A 818 32.83 14.67 18.15
C GLU A 818 32.41 15.63 19.28
N ASP A 819 32.01 15.10 20.44
CA ASP A 819 31.54 15.91 21.56
C ASP A 819 32.62 16.87 22.07
N GLU A 820 32.21 18.12 22.24
CA GLU A 820 33.05 19.17 22.82
C GLU A 820 32.90 19.19 24.34
N TYR A 821 34.03 19.40 25.03
CA TYR A 821 34.06 19.67 26.46
C TYR A 821 34.46 21.13 26.72
N ARG A 822 33.55 21.92 27.30
CA ARG A 822 33.70 23.38 27.48
C ARG A 822 34.00 23.74 28.93
N ASP A 823 35.28 23.79 29.32
CA ASP A 823 35.69 24.15 30.69
C ASP A 823 36.71 25.31 30.72
N GLY A 824 36.30 26.48 30.24
CA GLY A 824 37.01 27.76 30.39
C GLY A 824 38.39 27.88 29.71
N GLY A 825 38.86 26.83 29.02
CA GLY A 825 40.09 26.77 28.23
C GLY A 825 39.82 26.50 26.75
N GLY A 826 40.89 26.41 25.94
CA GLY A 826 40.81 26.12 24.50
C GLY A 826 40.07 24.81 24.18
N PRO A 827 39.82 24.51 22.89
CA PRO A 827 38.93 23.42 22.50
C PRO A 827 39.39 22.09 23.09
N VAL A 828 38.47 21.32 23.68
CA VAL A 828 38.73 19.98 24.26
C VAL A 828 37.66 19.02 23.73
N ARG A 829 38.03 17.77 23.53
CA ARG A 829 37.15 16.72 22.99
C ARG A 829 36.92 15.61 23.98
N VAL A 830 35.72 15.05 23.97
CA VAL A 830 35.38 13.89 24.78
C VAL A 830 35.94 12.62 24.12
N LEU A 831 36.39 11.70 24.95
CA LEU A 831 36.87 10.37 24.64
C LEU A 831 36.00 9.35 25.35
N VAL A 832 35.67 8.23 24.70
CA VAL A 832 34.94 7.11 25.33
C VAL A 832 35.73 5.82 25.20
N GLY A 833 35.75 5.01 26.27
CA GLY A 833 36.43 3.72 26.35
C GLY A 833 37.41 3.61 27.51
N HIS A 834 37.93 2.41 27.83
CA HIS A 834 39.10 2.17 28.71
C HIS A 834 39.37 0.67 28.93
N SER A 835 40.64 0.26 28.96
CA SER A 835 41.19 -1.11 29.23
C SER A 835 40.84 -1.80 30.55
N GLY A 836 39.91 -1.25 31.32
CA GLY A 836 39.59 -1.75 32.67
C GLY A 836 38.09 -1.90 32.81
N PRO A 837 37.56 -2.01 34.03
CA PRO A 837 36.12 -2.24 34.25
C PRO A 837 35.21 -1.14 33.68
N GLY A 838 35.76 -0.06 33.12
CA GLY A 838 35.05 1.08 32.54
C GLY A 838 34.48 0.84 31.14
N GLY A 839 35.14 0.03 30.29
CA GLY A 839 34.71 -0.26 28.92
C GLY A 839 34.00 0.88 28.19
N ALA A 840 32.85 0.56 27.57
CA ALA A 840 31.98 1.49 26.83
C ALA A 840 31.36 2.63 27.66
N ALA A 841 31.44 2.61 28.99
CA ALA A 841 30.84 3.62 29.87
C ALA A 841 31.80 4.77 30.23
N ARG A 842 33.11 4.54 30.11
CA ARG A 842 34.09 5.49 30.66
C ARG A 842 34.34 6.61 29.66
N ALA A 843 33.93 7.82 30.03
CA ALA A 843 34.26 9.03 29.29
C ALA A 843 35.36 9.84 30.01
N ARG A 844 36.14 10.59 29.23
CA ARG A 844 37.12 11.59 29.69
C ARG A 844 37.23 12.68 28.62
N TRP A 845 37.95 13.76 28.87
CA TRP A 845 38.31 14.73 27.85
C TRP A 845 39.83 14.76 27.59
N LEU A 846 40.23 15.21 26.40
CA LEU A 846 41.62 15.43 25.99
C LEU A 846 41.70 16.58 24.98
N ARG A 847 42.82 17.30 24.90
CA ARG A 847 42.99 18.37 23.91
C ARG A 847 43.05 17.76 22.50
N PRO A 848 42.42 18.37 21.50
CA PRO A 848 42.33 17.81 20.16
C PRO A 848 43.69 17.71 19.47
N SER A 849 44.69 18.48 19.90
CA SER A 849 46.07 18.45 19.40
C SER A 849 46.96 17.42 20.11
N ASP A 850 46.51 16.78 21.19
CA ASP A 850 47.28 15.76 21.90
C ASP A 850 47.13 14.41 21.18
N SER A 851 48.21 13.65 21.05
CA SER A 851 48.18 12.26 20.59
C SER A 851 48.62 11.32 21.71
N LEU A 852 47.93 10.20 21.86
CA LEU A 852 48.27 9.17 22.86
C LEU A 852 48.24 7.80 22.20
N GLY A 853 49.21 6.94 22.52
CA GLY A 853 49.32 5.58 21.97
C GLY A 853 48.20 4.62 22.37
N TYR A 854 47.25 5.06 23.19
CA TYR A 854 46.05 4.33 23.59
C TYR A 854 44.76 5.10 23.24
N VAL A 855 44.86 6.15 22.42
CA VAL A 855 43.70 6.83 21.86
C VAL A 855 43.68 6.54 20.37
N GLY A 856 42.54 6.05 19.90
CA GLY A 856 42.29 5.84 18.47
C GLY A 856 40.96 6.45 18.07
N PHE A 857 40.41 6.03 16.94
CA PHE A 857 39.11 6.51 16.49
C PHE A 857 38.47 5.51 15.54
N ARG A 858 37.15 5.60 15.43
CA ARG A 858 36.33 4.93 14.41
C ARG A 858 35.48 5.96 13.70
N VAL A 859 35.02 5.58 12.53
CA VAL A 859 34.17 6.45 11.71
C VAL A 859 32.75 5.92 11.70
N VAL A 860 31.80 6.84 11.74
CA VAL A 860 30.39 6.58 11.45
C VAL A 860 29.95 7.35 10.23
N VAL A 861 29.12 6.73 9.41
CA VAL A 861 28.29 7.41 8.41
C VAL A 861 26.88 7.49 8.95
N VAL A 862 26.37 8.70 9.14
CA VAL A 862 25.01 8.92 9.64
C VAL A 862 24.04 8.78 8.49
N LEU A 863 23.22 7.73 8.53
CA LEU A 863 22.22 7.45 7.50
C LEU A 863 20.97 8.32 7.71
N GLY A 864 20.58 8.53 8.98
CA GLY A 864 19.48 9.40 9.41
C GLY A 864 19.26 9.32 10.92
N THR A 865 18.70 10.37 11.53
CA THR A 865 18.40 10.49 12.97
C THR A 865 17.01 11.05 13.21
#